data_AF-A0A8J4WT52-F1
#
_entry.id   AF-A0A8J4WT52-F1
#
_cell.length_a   1.000
_cell.length_b   1.000
_cell.length_c   1.000
_cell.angle_alpha   90.00
_cell.angle_beta   90.00
_cell.angle_gamma   90.00
#
_symmetry.space_group_name_H-M   'P 1'
#
loop_
_entity.id
_entity.type
_entity.pdbx_description
1 polymer ?
#
loop_
_entity_poly.entity_id
_entity_poly.type
_entity_poly.pdbx_seq_one_letter_code
_entity_poly.pdbx_strand_id
1 'polypeptide(L)'
;GDTAGDRCYKLTTVYVLLLHVVLLTTLTLLWIKYNHEYTENHQLHASCNNLTIERDQSIYNNLTIEKNQIQTSCNNLRIKSDQLQTRYNNLTKDRDQLQTSYNNLIIEIRQLQTRYNNLIIDQDELQISYNNLTIERDWLLTSYNNVTIERDSLQTSYNNLTIERNLLQTSCNKLTIEKNKLQTSYNNLTIDRDQLQTSYRTLTIERNQIHTCCSNLTIEKDKLQTSYNNLIIERDQLQTSYNNLTIEHDHLQTRYNNLTIEKEQLQNSYNTMTIEKDLLQTCCNNLTIDRDQLQTSYRTLTIERNQIHTCCSNLTIEKDKLQTSYNNLIIERDQLQTSYNNLTIEHDHLQTRYNNLTIEKEQLQNSYNTMTIEKDLLQTCCNNLTIDRDQLQTSYRTLTIERNQIHTCCSNLTIEKDKLQTSYNNLIIERDQLHTSYDNLTLVKDQLEMNYNNLIIERDQLLTNYSNLTIEREWLQTCYHNLTVEKDKLQTSYRNLNITKKQLQNSYNNLTIAKDQLQTRYNNLIIESDDLQTRYNNLTIERELLLTNCNDLTLENDQLQTRYNNLNIEQDQLQTSYDKLTIENDHLRTRYNNVTIEQEQLQNSYNTMILERDQLQSCCSNVTIERDQLHTSYKHLTAERDHLKNDIEEFQSLSKLGWIYFNSNLYYISTEKKRWTESRQDCRERGADLVIINSREEQEFINKNSRTAWIGLNDRDRENEWKWVDDTPLST
;
A
#
# COMPACT_ATOMS: atom_id res chain seq x y z
N GLY A 1 -65.77 89.61 57.08
CA GLY A 1 -65.81 88.42 57.94
C GLY A 1 -64.87 87.41 57.33
N ASP A 2 -63.61 87.33 57.72
CA ASP A 2 -63.04 87.61 59.05
C ASP A 2 -63.69 86.73 60.12
N THR A 3 -63.09 85.56 60.35
CA THR A 3 -62.69 85.24 61.72
C THR A 3 -61.48 86.14 62.04
N ALA A 4 -61.46 86.90 63.13
CA ALA A 4 -62.34 86.85 64.30
C ALA A 4 -63.63 87.71 64.21
N GLY A 5 -64.75 87.19 64.75
CA GLY A 5 -66.00 87.91 65.00
C GLY A 5 -67.19 87.60 64.04
N ASP A 6 -68.37 87.06 64.37
CA ASP A 6 -68.96 86.11 65.36
C ASP A 6 -70.52 86.27 65.29
N ARG A 7 -71.28 85.27 64.80
CA ARG A 7 -72.75 84.91 65.03
C ARG A 7 -74.01 85.67 64.46
N CYS A 8 -74.77 85.00 63.56
CA CYS A 8 -76.24 84.59 63.55
C CYS A 8 -77.56 85.48 63.37
N TYR A 9 -78.28 85.34 62.20
CA TYR A 9 -79.73 84.96 61.86
C TYR A 9 -81.13 85.70 62.20
N LYS A 10 -82.02 85.91 61.16
CA LYS A 10 -83.56 85.72 60.96
C LYS A 10 -84.73 86.83 60.96
N LEU A 11 -85.75 86.70 60.02
CA LEU A 11 -87.30 86.86 60.05
C LEU A 11 -88.22 88.06 59.46
N THR A 12 -89.53 87.77 59.09
CA THR A 12 -90.86 88.58 59.07
C THR A 12 -91.60 89.17 57.76
N THR A 13 -92.98 89.30 57.71
CA THR A 13 -93.90 89.66 56.51
C THR A 13 -95.41 90.19 56.79
N VAL A 14 -96.15 90.80 55.80
CA VAL A 14 -97.68 90.93 55.53
C VAL A 14 -98.59 92.14 55.99
N TYR A 15 -99.39 92.81 55.09
CA TYR A 15 -100.88 93.14 55.15
C TYR A 15 -101.48 93.94 53.92
N VAL A 16 -102.82 93.93 53.66
CA VAL A 16 -103.56 94.63 52.55
C VAL A 16 -105.08 94.85 52.87
N LEU A 17 -105.85 95.77 52.22
CA LEU A 17 -107.32 95.59 51.87
C LEU A 17 -108.07 96.59 50.90
N LEU A 18 -108.94 97.54 51.36
CA LEU A 18 -110.42 97.53 51.05
C LEU A 18 -111.13 98.40 49.94
N LEU A 19 -111.62 99.63 50.23
CA LEU A 19 -112.94 100.21 49.77
C LEU A 19 -113.13 100.65 48.27
N HIS A 20 -114.38 100.65 47.72
CA HIS A 20 -114.63 100.69 46.24
C HIS A 20 -115.87 101.43 45.60
N VAL A 21 -117.04 101.69 46.23
CA VAL A 21 -118.36 101.63 45.48
C VAL A 21 -118.82 102.83 44.61
N VAL A 22 -118.66 104.11 44.97
CA VAL A 22 -119.49 105.22 44.41
C VAL A 22 -119.20 105.59 42.92
N LEU A 23 -118.11 105.08 42.35
CA LEU A 23 -117.56 105.47 41.03
C LEU A 23 -118.30 104.90 39.79
N LEU A 24 -119.65 104.85 39.81
CA LEU A 24 -120.41 104.02 38.85
C LEU A 24 -121.37 104.73 37.88
N THR A 25 -122.12 105.76 38.29
CA THR A 25 -123.24 106.26 37.45
C THR A 25 -122.87 107.38 36.48
N THR A 26 -122.02 108.34 36.86
CA THR A 26 -121.64 109.47 35.97
C THR A 26 -120.79 109.04 34.77
N LEU A 27 -120.17 107.86 34.83
CA LEU A 27 -119.43 107.26 33.70
C LEU A 27 -120.37 106.89 32.52
N THR A 28 -121.69 106.76 32.72
CA THR A 28 -122.61 106.16 31.72
C THR A 28 -123.10 107.12 30.64
N LEU A 29 -123.07 108.44 30.84
CA LEU A 29 -123.29 109.42 29.74
C LEU A 29 -121.98 109.86 29.10
N LEU A 30 -120.88 109.82 29.84
CA LEU A 30 -119.54 109.89 29.26
C LEU A 30 -119.32 108.74 28.25
N TRP A 31 -119.96 107.59 28.47
CA TRP A 31 -119.97 106.40 27.61
C TRP A 31 -120.66 106.54 26.22
N ILE A 32 -121.26 107.68 25.84
CA ILE A 32 -121.77 107.88 24.47
C ILE A 32 -120.86 108.77 23.61
N LYS A 33 -120.67 110.06 23.96
CA LYS A 33 -119.85 110.96 23.11
C LYS A 33 -118.40 110.51 23.06
N TYR A 34 -117.84 110.06 24.19
CA TYR A 34 -116.52 109.42 24.21
C TYR A 34 -116.47 108.28 23.22
N ASN A 35 -117.43 107.35 23.23
CA ASN A 35 -117.44 106.20 22.33
C ASN A 35 -117.43 106.57 20.82
N HIS A 36 -118.06 107.68 20.39
CA HIS A 36 -118.01 108.05 18.98
C HIS A 36 -116.64 108.61 18.55
N GLU A 37 -116.13 109.65 19.24
CA GLU A 37 -114.80 110.22 18.97
C GLU A 37 -113.68 109.20 19.25
N TYR A 38 -113.84 108.34 20.26
CA TYR A 38 -112.95 107.23 20.56
C TYR A 38 -112.94 106.19 19.45
N THR A 39 -114.08 105.86 18.83
CA THR A 39 -114.15 104.87 17.73
C THR A 39 -113.49 105.38 16.45
N GLU A 40 -113.70 106.64 16.07
CA GLU A 40 -113.09 107.22 14.86
C GLU A 40 -111.57 107.39 15.06
N ASN A 41 -111.14 107.83 16.24
CA ASN A 41 -109.74 107.81 16.64
C ASN A 41 -109.17 106.38 16.69
N HIS A 42 -109.95 105.38 17.11
CA HIS A 42 -109.55 103.96 17.07
C HIS A 42 -109.25 103.47 15.65
N GLN A 43 -109.98 103.94 14.64
CA GLN A 43 -109.73 103.56 13.24
C GLN A 43 -108.45 104.22 12.70
N LEU A 44 -108.24 105.52 12.95
CA LEU A 44 -107.00 106.20 12.57
C LEU A 44 -105.78 105.63 13.30
N HIS A 45 -105.88 105.42 14.61
CA HIS A 45 -104.79 104.89 15.43
C HIS A 45 -104.48 103.43 15.12
N ALA A 46 -105.48 102.60 14.78
CA ALA A 46 -105.25 101.25 14.26
C ALA A 46 -104.56 101.24 12.89
N SER A 47 -104.95 102.15 11.99
CA SER A 47 -104.30 102.30 10.67
C SER A 47 -102.83 102.70 10.79
N CYS A 48 -102.51 103.71 11.60
CA CYS A 48 -101.12 104.11 11.87
C CYS A 48 -100.31 103.01 12.59
N ASN A 49 -100.93 102.26 13.51
CA ASN A 49 -100.27 101.14 14.18
C ASN A 49 -99.93 100.02 13.17
N ASN A 50 -100.87 99.62 12.31
CA ASN A 50 -100.62 98.60 11.28
C ASN A 50 -99.48 99.01 10.34
N LEU A 51 -99.48 100.23 9.80
CA LEU A 51 -98.41 100.71 8.92
C LEU A 51 -97.03 100.75 9.62
N THR A 52 -97.01 101.01 10.93
CA THR A 52 -95.77 100.95 11.73
C THR A 52 -95.31 99.51 11.94
N ILE A 53 -96.23 98.60 12.28
CA ILE A 53 -95.96 97.17 12.46
C ILE A 53 -95.45 96.53 11.16
N GLU A 54 -96.10 96.79 10.02
CA GLU A 54 -95.67 96.27 8.71
C GLU A 54 -94.27 96.76 8.32
N ARG A 55 -93.97 98.05 8.55
CA ARG A 55 -92.64 98.61 8.27
C ARG A 55 -91.58 97.96 9.15
N ASP A 56 -91.84 97.83 10.45
CA ASP A 56 -90.85 97.33 11.39
C ASP A 56 -90.69 95.80 11.30
N GLN A 57 -91.74 95.05 10.91
CA GLN A 57 -91.63 93.65 10.48
C GLN A 57 -90.81 93.51 9.18
N SER A 58 -91.00 94.39 8.20
CA SER A 58 -90.21 94.38 6.96
C SER A 58 -88.71 94.63 7.24
N ILE A 59 -88.40 95.60 8.11
CA ILE A 59 -87.04 95.88 8.58
C ILE A 59 -86.47 94.66 9.35
N TYR A 60 -87.22 94.08 10.28
CA TYR A 60 -86.79 92.91 11.05
C TYR A 60 -86.53 91.68 10.16
N ASN A 61 -87.37 91.45 9.16
CA ASN A 61 -87.20 90.36 8.20
C ASN A 61 -85.97 90.57 7.32
N ASN A 62 -85.74 91.78 6.80
CA ASN A 62 -84.53 92.10 6.03
C ASN A 62 -83.24 91.94 6.87
N LEU A 63 -83.22 92.47 8.10
CA LEU A 63 -82.09 92.28 9.02
C LEU A 63 -81.87 90.80 9.38
N THR A 64 -82.93 90.01 9.46
CA THR A 64 -82.85 88.55 9.69
C THR A 64 -82.28 87.82 8.47
N ILE A 65 -82.68 88.19 7.25
CA ILE A 65 -82.12 87.65 6.00
C ILE A 65 -80.63 88.00 5.89
N GLU A 66 -80.27 89.27 6.11
CA GLU A 66 -78.89 89.75 6.04
C GLU A 66 -78.00 89.09 7.11
N LYS A 67 -78.49 88.99 8.35
CA LYS A 67 -77.85 88.21 9.42
C LYS A 67 -77.63 86.74 9.03
N ASN A 68 -78.61 86.10 8.37
CA ASN A 68 -78.48 84.71 7.93
C ASN A 68 -77.50 84.56 6.75
N GLN A 69 -77.42 85.53 5.84
CA GLN A 69 -76.41 85.58 4.78
C GLN A 69 -75.00 85.77 5.36
N ILE A 70 -74.83 86.66 6.33
CA ILE A 70 -73.57 86.87 7.06
C ILE A 70 -73.19 85.59 7.82
N GLN A 71 -74.11 84.98 8.57
CA GLN A 71 -73.88 83.72 9.29
C GLN A 71 -73.46 82.59 8.33
N THR A 72 -74.11 82.47 7.17
CA THR A 72 -73.75 81.51 6.12
C THR A 72 -72.35 81.79 5.56
N SER A 73 -72.01 83.06 5.36
CA SER A 73 -70.69 83.49 4.87
C SER A 73 -69.58 83.21 5.90
N CYS A 74 -69.82 83.49 7.19
CA CYS A 74 -68.92 83.14 8.28
C CYS A 74 -68.74 81.62 8.44
N ASN A 75 -69.81 80.83 8.29
CA ASN A 75 -69.74 79.37 8.30
C ASN A 75 -68.92 78.85 7.11
N ASN A 76 -69.12 79.39 5.92
CA ASN A 76 -68.34 79.04 4.72
C ASN A 76 -66.86 79.42 4.86
N LEU A 77 -66.55 80.59 5.42
CA LEU A 77 -65.18 81.02 5.71
C LEU A 77 -64.53 80.12 6.77
N ARG A 78 -65.27 79.71 7.81
CA ARG A 78 -64.80 78.76 8.82
C ARG A 78 -64.48 77.40 8.21
N ILE A 79 -65.39 76.81 7.43
CA ILE A 79 -65.15 75.56 6.70
C ILE A 79 -63.90 75.67 5.81
N LYS A 80 -63.71 76.81 5.14
CA LYS A 80 -62.53 77.04 4.29
C LYS A 80 -61.24 77.23 5.11
N SER A 81 -61.32 77.78 6.31
CA SER A 81 -60.22 77.83 7.28
C SER A 81 -59.85 76.43 7.80
N ASP A 82 -60.85 75.62 8.14
CA ASP A 82 -60.65 74.25 8.63
C ASP A 82 -60.08 73.34 7.52
N GLN A 83 -60.48 73.54 6.26
CA GLN A 83 -59.88 72.93 5.07
C GLN A 83 -58.42 73.37 4.86
N LEU A 84 -58.11 74.66 5.03
CA LEU A 84 -56.74 75.18 4.94
C LEU A 84 -55.85 74.64 6.06
N GLN A 85 -56.35 74.55 7.29
CA GLN A 85 -55.63 73.95 8.42
C GLN A 85 -55.38 72.45 8.17
N THR A 86 -56.37 71.72 7.66
CA THR A 86 -56.21 70.32 7.25
C THR A 86 -55.14 70.16 6.18
N ARG A 87 -55.14 71.04 5.17
CA ARG A 87 -54.13 71.03 4.09
C ARG A 87 -52.73 71.39 4.61
N TYR A 88 -52.61 72.32 5.56
CA TYR A 88 -51.36 72.66 6.24
C TYR A 88 -50.82 71.49 7.08
N ASN A 89 -51.68 70.82 7.83
CA ASN A 89 -51.31 69.65 8.62
C ASN A 89 -50.81 68.50 7.72
N ASN A 90 -51.47 68.27 6.58
CA ASN A 90 -51.02 67.30 5.58
C ASN A 90 -49.67 67.70 4.97
N LEU A 91 -49.49 68.93 4.49
CA LEU A 91 -48.21 69.43 3.97
C LEU A 91 -47.07 69.34 5.00
N THR A 92 -47.37 69.51 6.29
CA THR A 92 -46.40 69.34 7.38
C THR A 92 -46.00 67.87 7.54
N LYS A 93 -46.96 66.95 7.50
CA LYS A 93 -46.72 65.50 7.52
C LYS A 93 -45.93 65.04 6.29
N ASP A 94 -46.26 65.54 5.11
CA ASP A 94 -45.56 65.24 3.85
C ASP A 94 -44.10 65.71 3.90
N ARG A 95 -43.85 66.92 4.43
CA ARG A 95 -42.50 67.45 4.69
C ARG A 95 -41.73 66.56 5.66
N ASP A 96 -42.34 66.13 6.75
CA ASP A 96 -41.66 65.34 7.78
C ASP A 96 -41.37 63.90 7.33
N GLN A 97 -42.23 63.35 6.45
CA GLN A 97 -41.92 62.13 5.69
C GLN A 97 -40.75 62.35 4.72
N LEU A 98 -40.74 63.47 3.98
CA LEU A 98 -39.64 63.80 3.07
C LEU A 98 -38.29 63.95 3.80
N GLN A 99 -38.29 64.59 4.97
CA GLN A 99 -37.13 64.73 5.84
C GLN A 99 -36.65 63.38 6.38
N THR A 100 -37.58 62.47 6.70
CA THR A 100 -37.26 61.10 7.13
C THR A 100 -36.59 60.32 5.99
N SER A 101 -37.14 60.37 4.78
CA SER A 101 -36.53 59.75 3.59
C SER A 101 -35.16 60.34 3.24
N TYR A 102 -34.99 61.66 3.38
CA TYR A 102 -33.70 62.33 3.18
C TYR A 102 -32.64 61.90 4.22
N ASN A 103 -33.04 61.78 5.49
CA ASN A 103 -32.15 61.29 6.55
C ASN A 103 -31.74 59.82 6.30
N ASN A 104 -32.66 58.98 5.83
CA ASN A 104 -32.37 57.60 5.44
C ASN A 104 -31.38 57.54 4.26
N LEU A 105 -31.57 58.37 3.24
CA LEU A 105 -30.65 58.46 2.10
C LEU A 105 -29.23 58.87 2.53
N ILE A 106 -29.09 59.77 3.51
CA ILE A 106 -27.77 60.10 4.11
C ILE A 106 -27.14 58.90 4.82
N ILE A 107 -27.94 58.07 5.48
CA ILE A 107 -27.45 56.84 6.13
C ILE A 107 -26.99 55.83 5.07
N GLU A 108 -27.74 55.64 3.99
CA GLU A 108 -27.36 54.78 2.86
C GLU A 108 -26.07 55.26 2.18
N ILE A 109 -25.93 56.57 1.93
CA ILE A 109 -24.71 57.17 1.37
C ILE A 109 -23.50 56.90 2.27
N ARG A 110 -23.64 57.03 3.60
CA ARG A 110 -22.55 56.71 4.56
C ARG A 110 -22.21 55.23 4.59
N GLN A 111 -23.20 54.35 4.47
CA GLN A 111 -22.97 52.90 4.34
C GLN A 111 -22.26 52.55 3.03
N LEU A 112 -22.61 53.21 1.93
CA LEU A 112 -21.93 53.06 0.63
C LEU A 112 -20.48 53.57 0.69
N GLN A 113 -20.23 54.72 1.32
CA GLN A 113 -18.86 55.21 1.57
C GLN A 113 -18.04 54.23 2.44
N THR A 114 -18.65 53.63 3.46
CA THR A 114 -17.98 52.62 4.29
C THR A 114 -17.63 51.37 3.46
N ARG A 115 -18.57 50.87 2.65
CA ARG A 115 -18.32 49.74 1.73
C ARG A 115 -17.24 50.06 0.69
N TYR A 116 -17.23 51.28 0.16
CA TYR A 116 -16.22 51.74 -0.81
C TYR A 116 -14.82 51.82 -0.18
N ASN A 117 -14.71 52.33 1.05
CA ASN A 117 -13.44 52.35 1.78
C ASN A 117 -12.94 50.93 2.10
N ASN A 118 -13.84 50.02 2.49
CA ASN A 118 -13.48 48.61 2.67
C ASN A 118 -12.98 47.97 1.35
N LEU A 119 -13.66 48.23 0.23
CA LEU A 119 -13.23 47.76 -1.10
C LEU A 119 -11.84 48.27 -1.52
N ILE A 120 -11.42 49.45 -1.05
CA ILE A 120 -10.05 49.95 -1.24
C ILE A 120 -9.06 49.15 -0.38
N ILE A 121 -9.40 48.86 0.88
CA ILE A 121 -8.57 48.03 1.77
C ILE A 121 -8.44 46.60 1.20
N ASP A 122 -9.55 46.00 0.76
CA ASP A 122 -9.59 44.70 0.10
C ASP A 122 -8.69 44.68 -1.16
N GLN A 123 -8.69 45.78 -1.93
CA GLN A 123 -7.84 45.96 -3.12
C GLN A 123 -6.35 46.09 -2.76
N ASP A 124 -6.00 46.86 -1.72
CA ASP A 124 -4.62 47.02 -1.26
C ASP A 124 -4.07 45.71 -0.68
N GLU A 125 -4.87 44.94 0.07
CA GLU A 125 -4.52 43.59 0.52
C GLU A 125 -4.30 42.62 -0.65
N LEU A 126 -5.16 42.69 -1.70
CA LEU A 126 -4.97 41.92 -2.92
C LEU A 126 -3.65 42.29 -3.63
N GLN A 127 -3.30 43.58 -3.67
CA GLN A 127 -2.06 44.06 -4.28
C GLN A 127 -0.83 43.62 -3.49
N ILE A 128 -0.89 43.60 -2.16
CA ILE A 128 0.16 43.04 -1.30
C ILE A 128 0.31 41.53 -1.56
N SER A 129 -0.80 40.79 -1.63
CA SER A 129 -0.78 39.35 -1.96
C SER A 129 -0.18 39.08 -3.35
N TYR A 130 -0.52 39.90 -4.35
CA TYR A 130 0.04 39.80 -5.71
C TYR A 130 1.55 40.09 -5.73
N ASN A 131 2.00 41.09 -4.98
CA ASN A 131 3.42 41.43 -4.87
C ASN A 131 4.20 40.29 -4.18
N ASN A 132 3.66 39.69 -3.13
CA ASN A 132 4.27 38.54 -2.46
C ASN A 132 4.37 37.32 -3.39
N LEU A 133 3.31 36.98 -4.12
CA LEU A 133 3.33 35.90 -5.14
C LEU A 133 4.33 36.19 -6.28
N THR A 134 4.52 37.45 -6.63
CA THR A 134 5.53 37.89 -7.62
C THR A 134 6.96 37.64 -7.09
N ILE A 135 7.23 38.00 -5.83
CA ILE A 135 8.51 37.73 -5.17
C ILE A 135 8.78 36.23 -5.05
N GLU A 136 7.77 35.44 -4.66
CA GLU A 136 7.87 33.98 -4.56
C GLU A 136 8.14 33.32 -5.92
N ARG A 137 7.44 33.75 -6.98
CA ARG A 137 7.70 33.33 -8.37
C ARG A 137 9.15 33.60 -8.78
N ASP A 138 9.68 34.78 -8.47
CA ASP A 138 11.02 35.18 -8.89
C ASP A 138 12.12 34.47 -8.05
N TRP A 139 11.82 34.13 -6.79
CA TRP A 139 12.62 33.21 -5.98
C TRP A 139 12.64 31.79 -6.56
N LEU A 140 11.48 31.25 -6.94
CA LEU A 140 11.35 29.94 -7.58
C LEU A 140 12.07 29.90 -8.94
N LEU A 141 11.98 30.96 -9.73
CA LEU A 141 12.70 31.10 -10.99
C LEU A 141 14.23 31.12 -10.77
N THR A 142 14.69 31.83 -9.74
CA THR A 142 16.11 31.85 -9.34
C THR A 142 16.57 30.46 -8.89
N SER A 143 15.76 29.76 -8.08
CA SER A 143 16.05 28.38 -7.66
C SER A 143 16.07 27.40 -8.84
N TYR A 144 15.17 27.54 -9.80
CA TYR A 144 15.13 26.73 -11.02
C TYR A 144 16.37 26.97 -11.89
N ASN A 145 16.82 28.22 -12.02
CA ASN A 145 18.06 28.55 -12.73
C ASN A 145 19.29 27.95 -12.04
N ASN A 146 19.37 27.97 -10.71
CA ASN A 146 20.45 27.32 -9.96
C ASN A 146 20.46 25.80 -10.18
N VAL A 147 19.31 25.12 -10.08
CA VAL A 147 19.19 23.67 -10.37
C VAL A 147 19.55 23.34 -11.83
N THR A 148 19.26 24.25 -12.75
CA THR A 148 19.67 24.13 -14.16
C THR A 148 21.19 24.21 -14.31
N ILE A 149 21.85 25.15 -13.62
CA ILE A 149 23.32 25.28 -13.60
C ILE A 149 23.98 24.06 -12.94
N GLU A 150 23.43 23.55 -11.83
CA GLU A 150 23.92 22.32 -11.19
C GLU A 150 23.80 21.11 -12.10
N ARG A 151 22.65 20.94 -12.79
CA ARG A 151 22.44 19.88 -13.79
C ARG A 151 23.47 19.95 -14.93
N ASP A 152 23.74 21.14 -15.45
CA ASP A 152 24.66 21.31 -16.59
C ASP A 152 26.13 21.15 -16.18
N SER A 153 26.46 21.48 -14.93
CA SER A 153 27.73 21.11 -14.28
C SER A 153 27.88 19.60 -14.10
N LEU A 154 26.83 18.92 -13.61
CA LEU A 154 26.76 17.45 -13.50
C LEU A 154 26.91 16.77 -14.87
N GLN A 155 26.25 17.29 -15.91
CA GLN A 155 26.39 16.81 -17.29
C GLN A 155 27.83 16.97 -17.80
N THR A 156 28.48 18.09 -17.47
CA THR A 156 29.90 18.33 -17.79
C THR A 156 30.80 17.32 -17.07
N SER A 157 30.57 17.07 -15.78
CA SER A 157 31.30 16.06 -15.01
C SER A 157 31.09 14.62 -15.53
N TYR A 158 29.87 14.29 -15.97
CA TYR A 158 29.56 13.00 -16.59
C TYR A 158 30.27 12.83 -17.95
N ASN A 159 30.35 13.89 -18.75
CA ASN A 159 31.10 13.88 -20.01
C ASN A 159 32.60 13.66 -19.76
N ASN A 160 33.17 14.31 -18.73
CA ASN A 160 34.57 14.12 -18.32
C ASN A 160 34.85 12.68 -17.85
N LEU A 161 34.00 12.11 -16.99
CA LEU A 161 34.09 10.71 -16.56
C LEU A 161 33.97 9.72 -17.74
N THR A 162 33.16 10.07 -18.76
CA THR A 162 33.05 9.28 -19.99
C THR A 162 34.35 9.32 -20.80
N ILE A 163 35.02 10.48 -20.87
CA ILE A 163 36.34 10.62 -21.51
C ILE A 163 37.41 9.84 -20.73
N GLU A 164 37.48 9.96 -19.40
CA GLU A 164 38.40 9.17 -18.58
C GLU A 164 38.20 7.66 -18.77
N ARG A 165 36.94 7.18 -18.74
CA ARG A 165 36.63 5.76 -18.98
C ARG A 165 37.12 5.29 -20.36
N ASN A 166 36.99 6.13 -21.39
CA ASN A 166 37.44 5.79 -22.74
C ASN A 166 38.99 5.82 -22.85
N LEU A 167 39.68 6.71 -22.13
CA LEU A 167 41.15 6.72 -21.99
C LEU A 167 41.66 5.50 -21.20
N LEU A 168 40.96 5.12 -20.13
CA LEU A 168 41.25 3.92 -19.34
C LEU A 168 41.06 2.66 -20.19
N GLN A 169 39.96 2.55 -20.95
CA GLN A 169 39.75 1.46 -21.91
C GLN A 169 40.87 1.40 -22.96
N THR A 170 41.33 2.54 -23.48
CA THR A 170 42.46 2.61 -24.40
C THR A 170 43.75 2.10 -23.77
N SER A 171 43.97 2.38 -22.48
CA SER A 171 45.11 1.89 -21.71
C SER A 171 45.02 0.39 -21.41
N CYS A 172 43.83 -0.13 -21.09
CA CYS A 172 43.56 -1.57 -20.96
C CYS A 172 43.78 -2.31 -22.29
N ASN A 173 43.40 -1.72 -23.42
CA ASN A 173 43.67 -2.26 -24.75
C ASN A 173 45.18 -2.33 -25.04
N LYS A 174 45.94 -1.27 -24.69
CA LYS A 174 47.42 -1.28 -24.77
C LYS A 174 48.04 -2.36 -23.88
N LEU A 175 47.61 -2.47 -22.62
CA LEU A 175 48.07 -3.52 -21.70
C LEU A 175 47.73 -4.93 -22.21
N THR A 176 46.61 -5.10 -22.91
CA THR A 176 46.25 -6.37 -23.55
C THR A 176 47.18 -6.69 -24.73
N ILE A 177 47.58 -5.69 -25.51
CA ILE A 177 48.58 -5.85 -26.59
C ILE A 177 49.96 -6.22 -26.00
N GLU A 178 50.42 -5.54 -24.93
CA GLU A 178 51.68 -5.88 -24.27
C GLU A 178 51.64 -7.26 -23.61
N LYS A 179 50.53 -7.65 -22.99
CA LYS A 179 50.32 -9.02 -22.48
C LYS A 179 50.44 -10.05 -23.61
N ASN A 180 49.86 -9.78 -24.78
CA ASN A 180 49.94 -10.69 -25.93
C ASN A 180 51.37 -10.78 -26.49
N LYS A 181 52.11 -9.66 -26.58
CA LYS A 181 53.54 -9.68 -26.92
C LYS A 181 54.36 -10.49 -25.91
N LEU A 182 54.11 -10.32 -24.62
CA LEU A 182 54.78 -11.06 -23.56
C LEU A 182 54.46 -12.56 -23.63
N GLN A 183 53.22 -12.93 -23.98
CA GLN A 183 52.84 -14.31 -24.23
C GLN A 183 53.57 -14.89 -25.45
N THR A 184 53.71 -14.13 -26.55
CA THR A 184 54.53 -14.55 -27.69
C THR A 184 56.00 -14.72 -27.31
N SER A 185 56.56 -13.80 -26.52
CA SER A 185 57.94 -13.91 -26.02
C SER A 185 58.13 -15.12 -25.09
N TYR A 186 57.17 -15.42 -24.22
CA TYR A 186 57.16 -16.62 -23.37
C TYR A 186 57.05 -17.92 -24.20
N ASN A 187 56.22 -17.92 -25.24
CA ASN A 187 56.10 -19.06 -26.15
C ASN A 187 57.42 -19.30 -26.91
N ASN A 188 58.08 -18.23 -27.37
CA ASN A 188 59.40 -18.32 -28.00
C ASN A 188 60.45 -18.85 -27.01
N LEU A 189 60.53 -18.31 -25.80
CA LEU A 189 61.43 -18.83 -24.75
C LEU A 189 61.16 -20.29 -24.38
N THR A 190 59.91 -20.75 -24.51
CA THR A 190 59.55 -22.17 -24.34
C THR A 190 60.11 -23.01 -25.49
N ILE A 191 59.99 -22.54 -26.73
CA ILE A 191 60.60 -23.19 -27.91
C ILE A 191 62.13 -23.20 -27.79
N ASP A 192 62.76 -22.09 -27.40
CA ASP A 192 64.22 -21.98 -27.21
C ASP A 192 64.71 -22.93 -26.11
N ARG A 193 63.97 -23.04 -25.00
CA ARG A 193 64.24 -24.02 -23.93
C ARG A 193 64.16 -25.46 -24.44
N ASP A 194 63.15 -25.78 -25.25
CA ASP A 194 62.90 -27.14 -25.73
C ASP A 194 63.92 -27.53 -26.85
N GLN A 195 64.37 -26.55 -27.63
CA GLN A 195 65.55 -26.69 -28.50
C GLN A 195 66.82 -26.91 -27.67
N LEU A 196 67.07 -26.10 -26.64
CA LEU A 196 68.24 -26.25 -25.75
C LEU A 196 68.24 -27.61 -25.03
N GLN A 197 67.08 -28.10 -24.59
CA GLN A 197 66.91 -29.44 -24.03
C GLN A 197 67.20 -30.53 -25.07
N THR A 198 66.85 -30.30 -26.34
CA THR A 198 67.18 -31.21 -27.44
C THR A 198 68.69 -31.22 -27.70
N SER A 199 69.33 -30.06 -27.81
CA SER A 199 70.80 -29.93 -27.92
C SER A 199 71.52 -30.55 -26.74
N TYR A 200 71.02 -30.39 -25.51
CA TYR A 200 71.57 -31.05 -24.31
C TYR A 200 71.46 -32.58 -24.36
N ARG A 201 70.36 -33.12 -24.92
CA ARG A 201 70.22 -34.56 -25.16
C ARG A 201 71.20 -35.05 -26.23
N THR A 202 71.40 -34.30 -27.31
CA THR A 202 72.43 -34.59 -28.33
C THR A 202 73.83 -34.57 -27.72
N LEU A 203 74.21 -33.51 -27.01
CA LEU A 203 75.49 -33.41 -26.28
C LEU A 203 75.66 -34.53 -25.24
N THR A 204 74.59 -35.00 -24.61
CA THR A 204 74.65 -36.16 -23.70
C THR A 204 74.93 -37.46 -24.47
N ILE A 205 74.35 -37.65 -25.65
CA ILE A 205 74.63 -38.80 -26.53
C ILE A 205 76.08 -38.73 -27.04
N GLU A 206 76.53 -37.58 -27.53
CA GLU A 206 77.91 -37.34 -27.98
C GLU A 206 78.91 -37.56 -26.84
N ARG A 207 78.66 -37.05 -25.64
CA ARG A 207 79.48 -37.30 -24.46
C ARG A 207 79.55 -38.78 -24.11
N ASN A 208 78.46 -39.53 -24.24
CA ASN A 208 78.44 -40.97 -23.99
C ASN A 208 79.17 -41.76 -25.11
N GLN A 209 79.13 -41.29 -26.36
CA GLN A 209 79.94 -41.81 -27.47
C GLN A 209 81.43 -41.52 -27.25
N ILE A 210 81.80 -40.29 -26.84
CA ILE A 210 83.16 -39.91 -26.46
C ILE A 210 83.64 -40.77 -25.29
N HIS A 211 82.83 -40.98 -24.25
CA HIS A 211 83.17 -41.90 -23.15
C HIS A 211 83.40 -43.32 -23.66
N THR A 212 82.61 -43.81 -24.62
CA THR A 212 82.81 -45.13 -25.24
C THR A 212 84.12 -45.18 -26.03
N CYS A 213 84.45 -44.14 -26.79
CA CYS A 213 85.75 -43.99 -27.45
C CYS A 213 86.90 -43.90 -26.45
N CYS A 214 86.76 -43.21 -25.32
CA CYS A 214 87.77 -43.15 -24.26
C CYS A 214 87.96 -44.52 -23.58
N SER A 215 86.90 -45.29 -23.35
CA SER A 215 87.01 -46.68 -22.88
C SER A 215 87.75 -47.55 -23.90
N ASN A 216 87.42 -47.45 -25.19
CA ASN A 216 88.11 -48.19 -26.25
C ASN A 216 89.58 -47.78 -26.38
N LEU A 217 89.89 -46.48 -26.30
CA LEU A 217 91.26 -45.95 -26.29
C LEU A 217 92.03 -46.36 -25.02
N THR A 218 91.35 -46.58 -23.89
CA THR A 218 91.96 -47.14 -22.68
C THR A 218 92.32 -48.62 -22.92
N ILE A 219 91.42 -49.40 -23.51
CA ILE A 219 91.70 -50.80 -23.90
C ILE A 219 92.87 -50.88 -24.91
N GLU A 220 92.93 -50.00 -25.91
CA GLU A 220 94.07 -49.93 -26.83
C GLU A 220 95.36 -49.46 -26.14
N LYS A 221 95.28 -48.51 -25.20
CA LYS A 221 96.42 -48.10 -24.37
C LYS A 221 96.93 -49.25 -23.52
N ASP A 222 96.06 -50.06 -22.92
CA ASP A 222 96.44 -51.18 -22.06
C ASP A 222 97.04 -52.34 -22.89
N LYS A 223 96.54 -52.57 -24.11
CA LYS A 223 97.22 -53.43 -25.11
C LYS A 223 98.60 -52.90 -25.47
N LEU A 224 98.73 -51.60 -25.73
CA LEU A 224 100.00 -50.97 -26.09
C LEU A 224 101.00 -51.00 -24.92
N GLN A 225 100.52 -50.81 -23.69
CA GLN A 225 101.30 -50.96 -22.46
C GLN A 225 101.75 -52.41 -22.27
N THR A 226 100.90 -53.39 -22.57
CA THR A 226 101.27 -54.81 -22.55
C THR A 226 102.35 -55.11 -23.59
N SER A 227 102.21 -54.58 -24.81
CA SER A 227 103.23 -54.68 -25.87
C SER A 227 104.55 -54.00 -25.48
N TYR A 228 104.49 -52.84 -24.83
CA TYR A 228 105.66 -52.11 -24.33
C TYR A 228 106.35 -52.85 -23.16
N ASN A 229 105.59 -53.46 -22.27
CA ASN A 229 106.13 -54.32 -21.20
C ASN A 229 106.82 -55.55 -21.80
N ASN A 230 106.28 -56.15 -22.87
CA ASN A 230 106.94 -57.24 -23.60
C ASN A 230 108.25 -56.76 -24.26
N LEU A 231 108.26 -55.58 -24.88
CA LEU A 231 109.47 -54.97 -25.45
C LEU A 231 110.52 -54.63 -24.38
N ILE A 232 110.11 -54.30 -23.15
CA ILE A 232 111.02 -54.18 -22.00
C ILE A 232 111.62 -55.55 -21.66
N ILE A 233 110.83 -56.62 -21.63
CA ILE A 233 111.32 -57.98 -21.37
C ILE A 233 112.31 -58.42 -22.46
N GLU A 234 112.02 -58.16 -23.74
CA GLU A 234 112.94 -58.43 -24.86
C GLU A 234 114.23 -57.59 -24.76
N ARG A 235 114.13 -56.30 -24.41
CA ARG A 235 115.28 -55.42 -24.14
C ARG A 235 116.13 -55.95 -22.99
N ASP A 236 115.52 -56.45 -21.92
CA ASP A 236 116.23 -56.91 -20.73
C ASP A 236 116.86 -58.30 -20.95
N GLN A 237 116.27 -59.13 -21.81
CA GLN A 237 116.92 -60.33 -22.37
C GLN A 237 118.11 -59.95 -23.27
N LEU A 238 117.97 -58.94 -24.14
CA LEU A 238 119.07 -58.41 -24.95
C LEU A 238 120.19 -57.81 -24.08
N GLN A 239 119.86 -57.08 -23.01
CA GLN A 239 120.83 -56.57 -22.04
C GLN A 239 121.53 -57.70 -21.29
N THR A 240 120.82 -58.77 -20.94
CA THR A 240 121.41 -59.97 -20.35
C THR A 240 122.38 -60.64 -21.34
N SER A 241 122.01 -60.75 -22.61
CA SER A 241 122.88 -61.28 -23.68
C SER A 241 124.10 -60.40 -23.93
N TYR A 242 123.94 -59.07 -23.89
CA TYR A 242 125.04 -58.10 -23.99
C TYR A 242 125.98 -58.18 -22.78
N ASN A 243 125.46 -58.32 -21.56
CA ASN A 243 126.26 -58.51 -20.35
C ASN A 243 127.07 -59.82 -20.43
N ASN A 244 126.49 -60.91 -20.96
CA ASN A 244 127.21 -62.15 -21.22
C ASN A 244 128.33 -61.95 -22.26
N LEU A 245 128.08 -61.17 -23.32
CA LEU A 245 129.10 -60.78 -24.31
C LEU A 245 130.22 -59.93 -23.69
N THR A 246 129.88 -59.08 -22.71
CA THR A 246 130.84 -58.29 -21.94
C THR A 246 131.72 -59.20 -21.08
N ILE A 247 131.13 -60.21 -20.44
CA ILE A 247 131.86 -61.23 -19.67
C ILE A 247 132.77 -62.07 -20.58
N GLU A 248 132.35 -62.43 -21.80
CA GLU A 248 133.25 -63.04 -22.80
C GLU A 248 134.38 -62.08 -23.23
N HIS A 249 134.08 -60.79 -23.40
CA HIS A 249 135.08 -59.78 -23.72
C HIS A 249 136.12 -59.63 -22.59
N ASP A 250 135.69 -59.58 -21.33
CA ASP A 250 136.58 -59.54 -20.16
C ASP A 250 137.40 -60.83 -20.02
N HIS A 251 136.83 -61.99 -20.38
CA HIS A 251 137.57 -63.25 -20.48
C HIS A 251 138.64 -63.23 -21.59
N LEU A 252 138.31 -62.65 -22.75
CA LEU A 252 139.24 -62.44 -23.86
C LEU A 252 140.32 -61.42 -23.52
N GLN A 253 139.97 -60.34 -22.82
CA GLN A 253 140.91 -59.33 -22.33
C GLN A 253 141.84 -59.92 -21.27
N THR A 254 141.33 -60.76 -20.37
CA THR A 254 142.15 -61.52 -19.41
C THR A 254 143.12 -62.46 -20.14
N ARG A 255 142.65 -63.14 -21.20
CA ARG A 255 143.50 -64.00 -22.04
C ARG A 255 144.57 -63.18 -22.81
N TYR A 256 144.23 -62.00 -23.29
CA TYR A 256 145.16 -61.06 -23.93
C TYR A 256 146.20 -60.52 -22.94
N ASN A 257 145.79 -60.19 -21.71
CA ASN A 257 146.68 -59.77 -20.64
C ASN A 257 147.67 -60.89 -20.27
N ASN A 258 147.22 -62.14 -20.18
CA ASN A 258 148.09 -63.30 -19.95
C ASN A 258 149.11 -63.50 -21.09
N LEU A 259 148.68 -63.40 -22.36
CA LEU A 259 149.59 -63.40 -23.53
C LEU A 259 150.58 -62.24 -23.52
N THR A 260 150.20 -61.10 -22.93
CA THR A 260 151.09 -59.93 -22.75
C THR A 260 152.12 -60.20 -21.65
N ILE A 261 151.74 -60.87 -20.57
CA ILE A 261 152.67 -61.31 -19.50
C ILE A 261 153.66 -62.36 -20.02
N GLU A 262 153.22 -63.33 -20.84
CA GLU A 262 154.13 -64.28 -21.51
C GLU A 262 155.15 -63.54 -22.40
N LYS A 263 154.70 -62.50 -23.13
CA LYS A 263 155.58 -61.65 -23.94
C LYS A 263 156.58 -60.86 -23.10
N GLU A 264 156.19 -60.32 -21.94
CA GLU A 264 157.10 -59.61 -21.03
C GLU A 264 158.11 -60.56 -20.36
N GLN A 265 157.73 -61.80 -20.08
CA GLN A 265 158.66 -62.84 -19.60
C GLN A 265 159.71 -63.19 -20.66
N LEU A 266 159.31 -63.29 -21.94
CA LEU A 266 160.24 -63.39 -23.08
C LEU A 266 161.16 -62.16 -23.20
N GLN A 267 160.65 -60.95 -23.00
CA GLN A 267 161.46 -59.73 -23.02
C GLN A 267 162.49 -59.68 -21.88
N ASN A 268 162.12 -60.09 -20.66
CA ASN A 268 163.05 -60.15 -19.53
C ASN A 268 164.14 -61.22 -19.72
N SER A 269 163.82 -62.35 -20.36
CA SER A 269 164.82 -63.34 -20.78
C SER A 269 165.85 -62.73 -21.74
N TYR A 270 165.38 -62.00 -22.77
CA TYR A 270 166.24 -61.28 -23.72
C TYR A 270 167.11 -60.19 -23.06
N ASN A 271 166.53 -59.41 -22.14
CA ASN A 271 167.24 -58.36 -21.41
C ASN A 271 168.34 -58.93 -20.49
N THR A 272 168.09 -60.08 -19.86
CA THR A 272 169.08 -60.76 -18.99
C THR A 272 170.35 -61.12 -19.78
N MET A 273 170.18 -61.62 -21.01
CA MET A 273 171.28 -61.95 -21.93
C MET A 273 172.04 -60.72 -22.47
N THR A 274 171.59 -59.50 -22.16
CA THR A 274 172.27 -58.24 -22.53
C THR A 274 173.15 -57.72 -21.39
N ILE A 275 172.75 -57.92 -20.13
CA ILE A 275 173.41 -57.34 -18.95
C ILE A 275 174.79 -58.00 -18.66
N GLU A 276 174.98 -59.28 -18.99
CA GLU A 276 176.28 -59.97 -18.81
C GLU A 276 177.39 -59.43 -19.73
N LYS A 277 177.07 -58.60 -20.73
CA LYS A 277 178.03 -58.08 -21.71
C LYS A 277 178.73 -56.79 -21.26
N ASP A 278 178.01 -55.90 -20.58
CA ASP A 278 178.49 -54.52 -20.31
C ASP A 278 179.23 -54.39 -18.96
N LEU A 279 179.11 -55.38 -18.06
CA LEU A 279 179.82 -55.44 -16.78
C LEU A 279 181.35 -55.65 -16.89
N LEU A 280 181.89 -55.77 -18.11
CA LEU A 280 183.32 -55.93 -18.38
C LEU A 280 184.07 -54.60 -18.53
N GLN A 281 183.39 -53.44 -18.53
CA GLN A 281 183.99 -52.14 -18.84
C GLN A 281 184.11 -51.19 -17.62
N THR A 282 184.94 -51.59 -16.63
CA THR A 282 185.57 -50.69 -15.63
C THR A 282 184.58 -50.02 -14.65
N CYS A 283 184.25 -50.57 -13.47
CA CYS A 283 185.12 -50.92 -12.33
C CYS A 283 186.17 -49.84 -11.98
N CYS A 284 185.88 -48.92 -11.05
CA CYS A 284 186.84 -48.27 -10.13
C CYS A 284 186.13 -47.25 -9.19
N ASN A 285 186.70 -46.99 -8.01
CA ASN A 285 186.50 -45.81 -7.14
C ASN A 285 185.03 -45.33 -7.00
N ASN A 286 184.17 -45.93 -6.17
CA ASN A 286 184.29 -46.02 -4.72
C ASN A 286 184.86 -44.77 -4.02
N LEU A 287 183.96 -44.10 -3.30
CA LEU A 287 184.16 -43.31 -2.07
C LEU A 287 184.84 -41.93 -2.13
N THR A 288 184.28 -41.07 -1.29
CA THR A 288 184.88 -39.93 -0.58
C THR A 288 185.06 -38.62 -1.36
N ILE A 289 184.02 -38.27 -2.13
CA ILE A 289 183.36 -36.97 -1.94
C ILE A 289 182.17 -37.18 -0.96
N ASP A 290 182.50 -37.84 0.14
CA ASP A 290 181.65 -38.23 1.26
C ASP A 290 182.00 -37.25 2.38
N ARG A 291 181.12 -36.28 2.62
CA ARG A 291 181.09 -35.47 3.85
C ARG A 291 179.75 -34.73 3.95
N ASP A 292 178.64 -35.35 3.58
CA ASP A 292 178.00 -36.53 4.19
C ASP A 292 176.75 -36.02 4.89
N GLN A 293 175.58 -36.38 4.36
CA GLN A 293 174.86 -37.63 4.66
C GLN A 293 174.19 -37.55 6.03
N LEU A 294 172.87 -37.73 6.00
CA LEU A 294 172.00 -37.70 7.19
C LEU A 294 172.05 -36.31 7.88
N GLN A 295 171.26 -35.98 8.90
CA GLN A 295 170.25 -36.74 9.63
C GLN A 295 169.07 -35.78 9.88
N THR A 296 167.80 -36.07 9.57
CA THR A 296 167.22 -37.29 8.97
C THR A 296 165.87 -36.96 8.33
N SER A 297 165.46 -37.77 7.35
CA SER A 297 164.06 -38.09 6.99
C SER A 297 163.14 -36.95 6.47
N TYR A 298 162.31 -37.10 5.44
CA TYR A 298 161.83 -38.28 4.69
C TYR A 298 161.60 -39.51 5.59
N ARG A 299 160.47 -39.54 6.30
CA ARG A 299 159.38 -40.49 6.02
C ARG A 299 158.08 -39.90 6.57
N THR A 300 157.00 -39.79 5.81
CA THR A 300 156.84 -39.84 4.35
C THR A 300 155.67 -38.90 3.99
N LEU A 301 155.91 -38.06 2.98
CA LEU A 301 155.04 -37.68 1.86
C LEU A 301 153.59 -38.25 1.80
N THR A 302 152.58 -37.49 1.37
CA THR A 302 152.28 -37.17 -0.06
C THR A 302 152.04 -38.48 -0.84
N ILE A 303 150.90 -38.70 -1.52
CA ILE A 303 150.36 -37.94 -2.67
C ILE A 303 148.84 -37.75 -2.46
N GLU A 304 148.27 -36.55 -2.35
CA GLU A 304 148.11 -35.44 -3.31
C GLU A 304 147.17 -35.73 -4.50
N ARG A 305 146.20 -34.83 -4.75
CA ARG A 305 145.43 -34.62 -6.01
C ARG A 305 144.48 -35.75 -6.48
N ASN A 306 143.36 -35.47 -7.19
CA ASN A 306 142.76 -34.22 -7.70
C ASN A 306 141.27 -34.18 -7.19
N GLN A 307 140.63 -33.05 -6.84
CA GLN A 307 140.08 -32.02 -7.74
C GLN A 307 139.29 -32.63 -8.93
N ILE A 308 137.95 -32.53 -8.93
CA ILE A 308 137.15 -31.43 -9.55
C ILE A 308 137.36 -31.44 -11.09
N HIS A 309 136.32 -31.62 -11.93
CA HIS A 309 135.09 -30.81 -11.92
C HIS A 309 133.82 -31.57 -12.34
N THR A 310 132.75 -31.39 -11.55
CA THR A 310 131.33 -31.20 -11.93
C THR A 310 131.11 -31.08 -13.46
N CYS A 311 130.41 -32.02 -14.10
CA CYS A 311 128.95 -32.00 -14.34
C CYS A 311 128.45 -30.72 -15.05
N CYS A 312 127.50 -30.76 -15.98
CA CYS A 312 126.27 -31.57 -16.00
C CYS A 312 126.03 -32.23 -17.39
N SER A 313 125.59 -33.50 -17.47
CA SER A 313 124.17 -33.91 -17.69
C SER A 313 123.74 -33.96 -19.18
N ASN A 314 122.77 -34.77 -19.64
CA ASN A 314 121.94 -35.87 -19.10
C ASN A 314 121.47 -36.74 -20.29
N LEU A 315 121.14 -38.02 -20.07
CA LEU A 315 120.39 -38.89 -20.99
C LEU A 315 119.65 -39.96 -20.15
N THR A 316 118.38 -40.34 -20.37
CA THR A 316 117.38 -40.07 -21.43
C THR A 316 115.99 -40.06 -20.71
N ILE A 317 115.06 -39.08 -20.81
CA ILE A 317 114.36 -38.50 -21.99
C ILE A 317 113.41 -39.58 -22.60
N GLU A 318 112.26 -39.39 -23.26
CA GLU A 318 111.42 -38.33 -23.87
C GLU A 318 110.11 -38.12 -23.05
N LYS A 319 109.13 -37.20 -23.29
CA LYS A 319 108.92 -35.98 -24.10
C LYS A 319 107.62 -35.29 -23.59
N ASP A 320 107.38 -33.98 -23.59
CA ASP A 320 108.19 -32.79 -23.91
C ASP A 320 107.96 -31.71 -22.83
N LYS A 321 108.91 -30.77 -22.66
CA LYS A 321 108.78 -29.51 -21.88
C LYS A 321 108.19 -29.68 -20.46
N LEU A 322 109.02 -30.21 -19.56
CA LEU A 322 108.61 -30.82 -18.29
C LEU A 322 108.05 -29.85 -17.22
N GLN A 323 106.96 -30.27 -16.60
CA GLN A 323 106.24 -29.58 -15.52
C GLN A 323 106.94 -29.74 -14.15
N THR A 324 107.35 -28.60 -13.58
CA THR A 324 107.13 -28.16 -12.19
C THR A 324 106.94 -29.23 -11.10
N SER A 325 107.95 -29.40 -10.23
CA SER A 325 107.73 -29.51 -8.78
C SER A 325 107.93 -28.10 -8.21
N TYR A 326 106.87 -27.38 -7.85
CA TYR A 326 106.17 -27.52 -6.57
C TYR A 326 107.12 -27.28 -5.38
N ASN A 327 107.29 -25.97 -5.11
CA ASN A 327 107.33 -25.34 -3.79
C ASN A 327 108.33 -25.98 -2.77
N ASN A 328 109.46 -25.37 -2.42
CA ASN A 328 109.67 -23.94 -2.17
C ASN A 328 108.59 -23.33 -1.26
N LEU A 329 108.73 -23.61 0.03
CA LEU A 329 108.45 -22.63 1.08
C LEU A 329 109.80 -22.24 1.70
N ILE A 330 110.04 -20.93 1.84
CA ILE A 330 110.85 -20.30 2.91
C ILE A 330 112.35 -20.70 2.92
N ILE A 331 113.32 -19.81 2.66
CA ILE A 331 113.29 -18.35 2.47
C ILE A 331 114.32 -17.95 1.39
N GLU A 332 114.07 -16.84 0.68
CA GLU A 332 114.97 -16.34 -0.36
C GLU A 332 116.20 -15.58 0.18
N ARG A 333 117.32 -15.74 -0.55
CA ARG A 333 118.26 -14.69 -1.00
C ARG A 333 118.87 -13.81 0.11
N ASP A 334 120.05 -14.13 0.64
CA ASP A 334 121.38 -14.02 0.00
C ASP A 334 121.97 -12.59 -0.02
N GLN A 335 123.30 -12.57 -0.18
CA GLN A 335 124.17 -11.48 -0.68
C GLN A 335 124.86 -10.59 0.39
N LEU A 336 126.19 -10.39 0.34
CA LEU A 336 127.23 -11.17 -0.34
C LEU A 336 128.61 -10.88 0.30
N GLN A 337 129.59 -11.74 0.03
CA GLN A 337 131.01 -11.40 -0.10
C GLN A 337 131.71 -10.66 1.06
N THR A 338 132.33 -11.41 1.97
CA THR A 338 133.63 -10.98 2.55
C THR A 338 134.74 -11.84 1.99
N SER A 339 135.55 -11.19 1.16
CA SER A 339 136.64 -11.78 0.40
C SER A 339 137.83 -12.18 1.30
N TYR A 340 138.42 -13.34 1.02
CA TYR A 340 139.87 -13.57 1.04
C TYR A 340 140.62 -13.55 2.39
N ASN A 341 140.85 -14.75 2.91
CA ASN A 341 142.15 -15.30 3.33
C ASN A 341 143.22 -14.35 3.91
N ASN A 342 143.64 -14.57 5.17
CA ASN A 342 144.85 -15.36 5.47
C ASN A 342 145.17 -15.48 6.99
N LEU A 343 146.04 -16.46 7.31
CA LEU A 343 146.80 -16.67 8.56
C LEU A 343 146.03 -16.95 9.88
N THR A 344 145.57 -18.19 9.98
CA THR A 344 146.13 -19.25 10.86
C THR A 344 147.13 -18.92 12.00
N ILE A 345 147.03 -19.73 13.08
CA ILE A 345 148.00 -20.04 14.17
C ILE A 345 147.97 -19.13 15.43
N GLU A 346 147.38 -19.66 16.52
CA GLU A 346 148.05 -20.07 17.78
C GLU A 346 147.06 -20.97 18.58
N HIS A 347 147.36 -21.69 19.67
CA HIS A 347 148.49 -21.58 20.61
C HIS A 347 149.02 -22.95 21.12
N ASP A 348 150.26 -22.90 21.63
CA ASP A 348 151.19 -23.95 22.09
C ASP A 348 150.72 -24.92 23.20
N HIS A 349 151.53 -25.99 23.41
CA HIS A 349 152.31 -26.26 24.66
C HIS A 349 153.06 -27.64 24.56
N LEU A 350 154.21 -27.95 25.18
CA LEU A 350 154.99 -27.28 26.25
C LEU A 350 156.52 -27.68 26.24
N GLN A 351 157.42 -26.70 26.49
CA GLN A 351 158.69 -26.74 27.27
C GLN A 351 159.85 -27.77 27.08
N THR A 352 161.08 -27.28 26.74
CA THR A 352 162.43 -27.66 27.31
C THR A 352 163.64 -27.06 26.53
N ARG A 353 164.89 -26.84 27.04
CA ARG A 353 165.42 -26.22 28.30
C ARG A 353 167.00 -26.09 28.30
N TYR A 354 167.55 -25.01 28.91
CA TYR A 354 168.79 -24.94 29.76
C TYR A 354 170.28 -24.90 29.22
N ASN A 355 170.87 -23.68 29.12
CA ASN A 355 172.24 -23.20 29.57
C ASN A 355 173.62 -23.72 28.99
N ASN A 356 174.84 -23.10 29.14
CA ASN A 356 175.36 -21.68 29.13
C ASN A 356 176.94 -21.54 29.26
N LEU A 357 177.57 -20.55 28.53
CA LEU A 357 178.83 -19.73 28.81
C LEU A 357 180.28 -20.36 28.89
N THR A 358 181.48 -19.67 28.88
CA THR A 358 182.06 -18.49 28.12
C THR A 358 183.52 -18.01 28.56
N ILE A 359 184.47 -17.74 27.62
CA ILE A 359 185.72 -16.84 27.66
C ILE A 359 186.93 -17.21 28.61
N GLU A 360 188.25 -16.79 28.57
CA GLU A 360 189.12 -15.63 28.14
C GLU A 360 190.62 -16.04 27.73
N LYS A 361 191.57 -15.10 27.46
CA LYS A 361 193.02 -15.30 27.06
C LYS A 361 194.03 -14.18 27.53
N GLU A 362 195.30 -14.13 27.00
CA GLU A 362 196.17 -12.94 26.66
C GLU A 362 197.67 -12.89 27.14
N GLN A 363 198.48 -11.90 26.66
CA GLN A 363 199.85 -11.41 27.07
C GLN A 363 201.15 -12.09 26.54
N LEU A 364 202.37 -11.49 26.45
CA LEU A 364 202.90 -10.09 26.19
C LEU A 364 204.48 -10.08 26.10
N GLN A 365 205.16 -9.09 25.43
CA GLN A 365 206.40 -8.34 25.87
C GLN A 365 207.37 -7.78 24.76
N ASN A 366 207.51 -6.44 24.71
CA ASN A 366 208.64 -5.50 24.38
C ASN A 366 210.01 -5.97 23.79
N SER A 367 210.84 -5.14 23.10
CA SER A 367 210.78 -3.70 22.66
C SER A 367 211.97 -3.34 21.73
N TYR A 368 211.78 -2.51 20.69
CA TYR A 368 212.80 -1.54 20.20
C TYR A 368 212.20 -0.43 19.30
N ASN A 369 212.05 0.80 19.82
CA ASN A 369 211.68 2.00 19.04
C ASN A 369 212.89 2.49 18.21
N THR A 370 212.80 3.20 17.08
CA THR A 370 212.02 4.42 16.81
C THR A 370 212.03 4.74 15.31
N MET A 371 210.92 5.30 14.75
CA MET A 371 210.71 5.66 13.31
C MET A 371 210.81 4.45 12.34
N THR A 372 209.77 4.07 11.59
CA THR A 372 208.86 4.92 10.76
C THR A 372 207.41 4.99 11.27
N ILE A 373 207.21 5.35 12.54
CA ILE A 373 205.88 5.52 13.17
C ILE A 373 205.05 6.65 12.53
N GLU A 374 205.66 7.56 11.75
CA GLU A 374 204.97 8.64 11.03
C GLU A 374 204.01 8.15 9.93
N LYS A 375 204.13 6.90 9.44
CA LYS A 375 203.27 6.38 8.38
C LYS A 375 201.90 5.90 8.88
N ASP A 376 201.86 5.24 10.03
CA ASP A 376 200.66 4.51 10.49
C ASP A 376 199.63 5.42 11.20
N LEU A 377 200.07 6.58 11.71
CA LEU A 377 199.19 7.62 12.25
C LEU A 377 198.21 8.17 11.20
N LEU A 378 198.64 8.25 9.94
CA LEU A 378 197.80 8.71 8.82
C LEU A 378 196.75 7.67 8.40
N GLN A 379 197.05 6.37 8.50
CA GLN A 379 196.07 5.31 8.22
C GLN A 379 194.97 5.27 9.29
N THR A 380 195.32 5.49 10.56
CA THR A 380 194.37 5.42 11.69
C THR A 380 193.30 6.52 11.60
N CYS A 381 193.68 7.75 11.20
CA CYS A 381 192.73 8.85 11.04
C CYS A 381 191.70 8.59 9.93
N CYS A 382 192.11 8.00 8.81
CA CYS A 382 191.21 7.62 7.71
C CYS A 382 190.22 6.51 8.11
N ASN A 383 190.65 5.56 8.96
CA ASN A 383 189.79 4.50 9.45
C ASN A 383 188.69 5.05 10.40
N ASN A 384 189.04 5.95 11.32
CA ASN A 384 188.07 6.54 12.25
C ASN A 384 187.02 7.40 11.51
N LEU A 385 187.42 8.25 10.56
CA LEU A 385 186.50 9.01 9.71
C LEU A 385 185.54 8.12 8.88
N THR A 386 185.94 6.88 8.57
CA THR A 386 185.08 5.90 7.91
C THR A 386 184.03 5.34 8.88
N ILE A 387 184.44 5.01 10.12
CA ILE A 387 183.52 4.54 11.17
C ILE A 387 182.51 5.63 11.54
N ASP A 388 182.94 6.89 11.71
CA ASP A 388 182.07 8.02 12.03
C ASP A 388 181.02 8.25 10.94
N ARG A 389 181.44 8.18 9.66
CA ARG A 389 180.53 8.27 8.51
C ARG A 389 179.50 7.14 8.52
N ASP A 390 179.92 5.91 8.79
CA ASP A 390 179.05 4.73 8.74
C ASP A 390 178.08 4.68 9.95
N GLN A 391 178.47 5.22 11.11
CA GLN A 391 177.58 5.50 12.24
C GLN A 391 176.57 6.60 11.92
N LEU A 392 176.99 7.69 11.25
CA LEU A 392 176.10 8.76 10.82
C LEU A 392 175.09 8.27 9.76
N GLN A 393 175.54 7.44 8.81
CA GLN A 393 174.69 6.80 7.81
C GLN A 393 173.70 5.80 8.43
N THR A 394 174.10 5.10 9.51
CA THR A 394 173.19 4.25 10.29
C THR A 394 172.13 5.09 11.00
N SER A 395 172.54 6.17 11.66
CA SER A 395 171.62 7.11 12.34
C SER A 395 170.61 7.76 11.37
N TYR A 396 171.06 8.13 10.17
CA TYR A 396 170.19 8.66 9.12
C TYR A 396 169.17 7.61 8.61
N ARG A 397 169.56 6.32 8.54
CA ARG A 397 168.63 5.23 8.21
C ARG A 397 167.59 5.03 9.32
N THR A 398 167.99 5.10 10.60
CA THR A 398 167.05 5.02 11.74
C THR A 398 166.03 6.17 11.68
N LEU A 399 166.49 7.42 11.56
CA LEU A 399 165.61 8.60 11.44
C LEU A 399 164.69 8.51 10.20
N THR A 400 165.16 7.91 9.10
CA THR A 400 164.32 7.66 7.91
C THR A 400 163.23 6.62 8.19
N ILE A 401 163.53 5.56 8.96
CA ILE A 401 162.56 4.54 9.37
C ILE A 401 161.52 5.15 10.32
N GLU A 402 161.95 5.89 11.34
CA GLU A 402 161.07 6.59 12.29
C GLU A 402 160.13 7.58 11.57
N ARG A 403 160.68 8.41 10.67
CA ARG A 403 159.88 9.34 9.86
C ARG A 403 158.84 8.61 9.00
N ASN A 404 159.19 7.46 8.43
CA ASN A 404 158.26 6.66 7.64
C ASN A 404 157.19 5.99 8.53
N GLN A 405 157.53 5.51 9.73
CA GLN A 405 156.57 5.01 10.72
C GLN A 405 155.59 6.10 11.18
N ILE A 406 156.06 7.33 11.42
CA ILE A 406 155.22 8.49 11.72
C ILE A 406 154.28 8.78 10.55
N HIS A 407 154.77 8.74 9.30
CA HIS A 407 153.91 8.92 8.11
C HIS A 407 152.83 7.84 8.03
N THR A 408 153.16 6.56 8.27
CA THR A 408 152.16 5.47 8.35
C THR A 408 151.14 5.71 9.47
N CYS A 409 151.58 6.19 10.64
CA CYS A 409 150.69 6.53 11.74
C CYS A 409 149.72 7.67 11.38
N CYS A 410 150.20 8.74 10.74
CA CYS A 410 149.36 9.84 10.24
C CYS A 410 148.39 9.39 9.13
N SER A 411 148.81 8.49 8.23
CA SER A 411 147.92 7.90 7.24
C SER A 411 146.80 7.06 7.90
N ASN A 412 147.15 6.25 8.90
CA ASN A 412 146.16 5.45 9.65
C ASN A 412 145.16 6.34 10.42
N LEU A 413 145.65 7.40 11.08
CA LEU A 413 144.78 8.40 11.74
C LEU A 413 143.86 9.14 10.75
N THR A 414 144.29 9.35 9.51
CA THR A 414 143.44 9.90 8.45
C THR A 414 142.34 8.92 8.05
N ILE A 415 142.68 7.64 7.87
CA ILE A 415 141.71 6.57 7.57
C ILE A 415 140.68 6.41 8.70
N GLU A 416 141.09 6.45 9.97
CA GLU A 416 140.13 6.41 11.10
C GLU A 416 139.24 7.65 11.17
N LYS A 417 139.77 8.85 10.86
CA LYS A 417 138.96 10.07 10.75
C LYS A 417 137.90 9.95 9.64
N ASP A 418 138.28 9.41 8.48
CA ASP A 418 137.37 9.28 7.33
C ASP A 418 136.30 8.19 7.55
N LYS A 419 136.65 7.10 8.26
CA LYS A 419 135.67 6.14 8.80
C LYS A 419 134.69 6.81 9.76
N LEU A 420 135.19 7.63 10.69
CA LEU A 420 134.34 8.34 11.66
C LEU A 420 133.40 9.33 10.96
N GLN A 421 133.88 10.03 9.93
CA GLN A 421 133.07 10.91 9.10
C GLN A 421 131.99 10.15 8.33
N THR A 422 132.31 8.95 7.83
CA THR A 422 131.33 8.06 7.18
C THR A 422 130.26 7.58 8.16
N SER A 423 130.65 7.18 9.37
CA SER A 423 129.71 6.80 10.43
C SER A 423 128.80 7.96 10.85
N TYR A 424 129.34 9.18 10.98
CA TYR A 424 128.56 10.39 11.26
C TYR A 424 127.57 10.73 10.13
N ASN A 425 127.98 10.58 8.87
CA ASN A 425 127.10 10.79 7.72
C ASN A 425 125.97 9.74 7.68
N ASN A 426 126.25 8.48 8.02
CA ASN A 426 125.23 7.43 8.11
C ASN A 426 124.20 7.74 9.22
N LEU A 427 124.65 8.19 10.40
CA LEU A 427 123.74 8.61 11.49
C LEU A 427 122.84 9.80 11.10
N ILE A 428 123.32 10.71 10.22
CA ILE A 428 122.47 11.75 9.64
C ILE A 428 121.39 11.15 8.72
N ILE A 429 121.76 10.19 7.87
CA ILE A 429 120.81 9.50 6.97
C ILE A 429 119.76 8.72 7.79
N GLU A 430 120.16 8.01 8.85
CA GLU A 430 119.25 7.30 9.75
C GLU A 430 118.29 8.26 10.48
N ARG A 431 118.80 9.41 10.96
CA ARG A 431 117.97 10.48 11.56
C ARG A 431 116.94 11.01 10.57
N ASP A 432 117.32 11.26 9.32
CA ASP A 432 116.44 11.86 8.32
C ASP A 432 115.41 10.84 7.79
N GLN A 433 115.75 9.55 7.76
CA GLN A 433 114.79 8.45 7.59
C GLN A 433 113.81 8.34 8.76
N LEU A 434 114.28 8.48 10.01
CA LEU A 434 113.43 8.52 11.20
C LEU A 434 112.47 9.73 11.19
N HIS A 435 112.94 10.90 10.77
CA HIS A 435 112.08 12.08 10.62
C HIS A 435 111.02 11.86 9.55
N THR A 436 111.42 11.34 8.38
CA THR A 436 110.49 10.93 7.30
C THR A 436 109.46 9.89 7.81
N SER A 437 109.86 8.95 8.66
CA SER A 437 108.96 7.96 9.26
C SER A 437 107.97 8.60 10.25
N TYR A 438 108.43 9.57 11.05
CA TYR A 438 107.60 10.34 11.97
C TYR A 438 106.57 11.22 11.24
N ASP A 439 106.95 11.85 10.14
CA ASP A 439 106.05 12.66 9.32
C ASP A 439 104.97 11.78 8.66
N ASN A 440 105.34 10.60 8.16
CA ASN A 440 104.39 9.61 7.66
C ASN A 440 103.44 9.09 8.76
N LEU A 441 103.95 8.86 9.98
CA LEU A 441 103.11 8.49 11.14
C LEU A 441 102.13 9.61 11.53
N THR A 442 102.55 10.88 11.41
CA THR A 442 101.71 12.05 11.64
C THR A 442 100.60 12.13 10.59
N LEU A 443 100.93 11.95 9.31
CA LEU A 443 99.95 11.88 8.21
C LEU A 443 98.93 10.73 8.41
N VAL A 444 99.39 9.57 8.88
CA VAL A 444 98.51 8.42 9.19
C VAL A 444 97.61 8.71 10.39
N LYS A 445 98.12 9.37 11.44
CA LYS A 445 97.29 9.85 12.57
C LYS A 445 96.20 10.79 12.09
N ASP A 446 96.54 11.80 11.28
CA ASP A 446 95.59 12.82 10.84
C ASP A 446 94.54 12.23 9.87
N GLN A 447 94.93 11.25 9.05
CA GLN A 447 93.99 10.45 8.24
C GLN A 447 93.06 9.59 9.12
N LEU A 448 93.55 8.99 10.21
CA LEU A 448 92.72 8.26 11.18
C LEU A 448 91.75 9.19 11.91
N GLU A 449 92.19 10.40 12.27
CA GLU A 449 91.37 11.43 12.91
C GLU A 449 90.26 11.94 11.96
N MET A 450 90.57 12.15 10.68
CA MET A 450 89.57 12.45 9.65
C MET A 450 88.58 11.29 9.44
N ASN A 451 89.06 10.04 9.39
CA ASN A 451 88.20 8.85 9.28
C ASN A 451 87.27 8.71 10.51
N TYR A 452 87.77 8.98 11.71
CA TYR A 452 86.98 8.97 12.95
C TYR A 452 85.89 10.05 12.95
N ASN A 453 86.21 11.26 12.49
CA ASN A 453 85.24 12.35 12.34
C ASN A 453 84.17 12.02 11.27
N ASN A 454 84.55 11.37 10.16
CA ASN A 454 83.59 10.88 9.17
C ASN A 454 82.64 9.82 9.75
N LEU A 455 83.16 8.85 10.53
CA LEU A 455 82.35 7.85 11.23
C LEU A 455 81.39 8.47 12.26
N ILE A 456 81.75 9.58 12.90
CA ILE A 456 80.83 10.36 13.75
C ILE A 456 79.69 10.97 12.92
N ILE A 457 80.00 11.55 11.76
CA ILE A 457 78.99 12.13 10.85
C ILE A 457 78.04 11.05 10.33
N GLU A 458 78.56 9.88 9.91
CA GLU A 458 77.75 8.74 9.49
C GLU A 458 76.85 8.21 10.61
N ARG A 459 77.40 8.08 11.84
CA ARG A 459 76.62 7.69 13.04
C ARG A 459 75.47 8.65 13.29
N ASP A 460 75.70 9.96 13.20
CA ASP A 460 74.69 10.97 13.54
C ASP A 460 73.64 11.12 12.43
N GLN A 461 74.01 10.89 11.17
CA GLN A 461 73.06 10.68 10.07
C GLN A 461 72.21 9.41 10.28
N LEU A 462 72.81 8.29 10.70
CA LEU A 462 72.08 7.06 11.03
C LEU A 462 71.13 7.26 12.22
N LEU A 463 71.53 8.01 13.25
CA LEU A 463 70.68 8.37 14.39
C LEU A 463 69.47 9.22 13.96
N THR A 464 69.71 10.17 13.05
CA THR A 464 68.66 11.01 12.46
C THR A 464 67.69 10.18 11.62
N ASN A 465 68.20 9.29 10.78
CA ASN A 465 67.39 8.38 9.96
C ASN A 465 66.57 7.41 10.82
N TYR A 466 67.14 6.87 11.90
CA TYR A 466 66.43 6.03 12.88
C TYR A 466 65.30 6.80 13.59
N SER A 467 65.54 8.07 13.92
CA SER A 467 64.53 8.94 14.53
C SER A 467 63.37 9.21 13.56
N ASN A 468 63.68 9.53 12.30
CA ASN A 468 62.67 9.72 11.24
C ASN A 468 61.85 8.45 11.00
N LEU A 469 62.50 7.29 10.89
CA LEU A 469 61.84 5.98 10.76
C LEU A 469 60.96 5.64 11.97
N THR A 470 61.32 6.11 13.17
CA THR A 470 60.50 5.92 14.38
C THR A 470 59.23 6.78 14.33
N ILE A 471 59.34 8.04 13.91
CA ILE A 471 58.20 8.95 13.69
C ILE A 471 57.28 8.40 12.60
N GLU A 472 57.84 7.93 11.48
CA GLU A 472 57.07 7.32 10.39
C GLU A 472 56.35 6.04 10.83
N ARG A 473 57.00 5.20 11.66
CA ARG A 473 56.37 4.02 12.27
C ARG A 473 55.18 4.40 13.17
N GLU A 474 55.32 5.41 14.02
CA GLU A 474 54.24 5.87 14.91
C GLU A 474 53.08 6.52 14.13
N TRP A 475 53.37 7.24 13.05
CA TRP A 475 52.37 7.75 12.12
C TRP A 475 51.62 6.61 11.42
N LEU A 476 52.32 5.62 10.87
CA LEU A 476 51.73 4.42 10.26
C LEU A 476 50.89 3.63 11.26
N GLN A 477 51.34 3.50 12.51
CA GLN A 477 50.63 2.82 13.59
C GLN A 477 49.33 3.57 13.98
N THR A 478 49.36 4.91 13.94
CA THR A 478 48.18 5.77 14.10
C THR A 478 47.19 5.63 12.93
N CYS A 479 47.69 5.62 11.70
CA CYS A 479 46.88 5.39 10.50
C CYS A 479 46.22 4.00 10.51
N TYR A 480 46.94 2.96 10.96
CA TYR A 480 46.42 1.61 11.12
C TYR A 480 45.30 1.54 12.18
N HIS A 481 45.46 2.24 13.30
CA HIS A 481 44.41 2.34 14.32
C HIS A 481 43.15 3.03 13.76
N ASN A 482 43.30 4.15 13.06
CA ASN A 482 42.19 4.86 12.43
C ASN A 482 41.47 4.01 11.37
N LEU A 483 42.22 3.28 10.53
CA LEU A 483 41.67 2.31 9.57
C LEU A 483 40.90 1.16 10.26
N THR A 484 41.35 0.73 11.44
CA THR A 484 40.65 -0.28 12.24
C THR A 484 39.33 0.27 12.80
N VAL A 485 39.33 1.51 13.32
CA VAL A 485 38.12 2.20 13.79
C VAL A 485 37.10 2.41 12.67
N GLU A 486 37.52 2.83 11.48
CA GLU A 486 36.62 2.97 10.33
C GLU A 486 36.07 1.63 9.83
N LYS A 487 36.88 0.57 9.85
CA LYS A 487 36.43 -0.80 9.56
C LYS A 487 35.34 -1.26 10.53
N ASP A 488 35.49 -0.99 11.83
CA ASP A 488 34.51 -1.39 12.85
C ASP A 488 33.22 -0.55 12.77
N LYS A 489 33.32 0.75 12.43
CA LYS A 489 32.16 1.59 12.05
C LYS A 489 31.43 1.02 10.83
N LEU A 490 32.16 0.68 9.77
CA LEU A 490 31.60 0.11 8.54
C LEU A 490 30.93 -1.25 8.80
N GLN A 491 31.54 -2.12 9.61
CA GLN A 491 30.97 -3.40 10.00
C GLN A 491 29.71 -3.24 10.87
N THR A 492 29.66 -2.19 11.70
CA THR A 492 28.46 -1.83 12.49
C THR A 492 27.34 -1.31 11.58
N SER A 493 27.66 -0.43 10.62
CA SER A 493 26.72 0.05 9.60
C SER A 493 26.15 -1.11 8.76
N TYR A 494 26.99 -2.07 8.36
CA TYR A 494 26.59 -3.28 7.64
C TYR A 494 25.68 -4.22 8.48
N ARG A 495 25.90 -4.33 9.79
CA ARG A 495 24.98 -5.02 10.71
C ARG A 495 23.61 -4.32 10.75
N ASN A 496 23.60 -3.00 10.89
CA ASN A 496 22.37 -2.20 10.93
C ASN A 496 21.57 -2.30 9.61
N LEU A 497 22.26 -2.25 8.46
CA LEU A 497 21.65 -2.43 7.13
C LEU A 497 21.02 -3.82 6.96
N ASN A 498 21.62 -4.87 7.52
CA ASN A 498 21.02 -6.20 7.54
C ASN A 498 19.82 -6.32 8.50
N ILE A 499 19.78 -5.53 9.57
CA ILE A 499 18.61 -5.46 10.47
C ILE A 499 17.45 -4.77 9.75
N THR A 500 17.67 -3.60 9.13
CA THR A 500 16.62 -2.91 8.36
C THR A 500 16.16 -3.72 7.14
N LYS A 501 17.06 -4.45 6.46
CA LYS A 501 16.67 -5.43 5.41
C LYS A 501 15.71 -6.51 5.94
N LYS A 502 15.96 -7.06 7.14
CA LYS A 502 15.04 -8.04 7.76
C LYS A 502 13.71 -7.41 8.17
N GLN A 503 13.72 -6.19 8.70
CA GLN A 503 12.49 -5.45 9.04
C GLN A 503 11.64 -5.15 7.79
N LEU A 504 12.28 -4.75 6.69
CA LEU A 504 11.62 -4.50 5.41
C LEU A 504 11.02 -5.80 4.82
N GLN A 505 11.73 -6.93 4.92
CA GLN A 505 11.20 -8.24 4.53
C GLN A 505 9.98 -8.63 5.36
N ASN A 506 9.99 -8.42 6.68
CA ASN A 506 8.82 -8.68 7.52
C ASN A 506 7.64 -7.76 7.15
N SER A 507 7.90 -6.49 6.85
CA SER A 507 6.88 -5.54 6.39
C SER A 507 6.27 -5.96 5.05
N TYR A 508 7.10 -6.44 4.11
CA TYR A 508 6.66 -7.01 2.83
C TYR A 508 5.81 -8.26 3.03
N ASN A 509 6.23 -9.19 3.89
CA ASN A 509 5.48 -10.40 4.20
C ASN A 509 4.10 -10.06 4.81
N ASN A 510 4.05 -9.09 5.73
CA ASN A 510 2.79 -8.59 6.31
C ASN A 510 1.88 -7.93 5.27
N LEU A 511 2.45 -7.18 4.31
CA LEU A 511 1.69 -6.57 3.22
C LEU A 511 1.10 -7.63 2.27
N THR A 512 1.85 -8.71 2.01
CA THR A 512 1.35 -9.88 1.25
C THR A 512 0.17 -10.55 1.98
N ILE A 513 0.30 -10.81 3.28
CA ILE A 513 -0.81 -11.36 4.10
C ILE A 513 -2.04 -10.43 4.06
N ALA A 514 -1.84 -9.11 4.18
CA ALA A 514 -2.94 -8.14 4.08
C ALA A 514 -3.60 -8.12 2.69
N LYS A 515 -2.82 -8.27 1.61
CA LYS A 515 -3.33 -8.41 0.24
C LYS A 515 -4.18 -9.68 0.08
N ASP A 516 -3.71 -10.82 0.60
CA ASP A 516 -4.41 -12.10 0.48
C ASP A 516 -5.70 -12.12 1.32
N GLN A 517 -5.70 -11.45 2.48
CA GLN A 517 -6.92 -11.18 3.25
C GLN A 517 -7.90 -10.26 2.50
N LEU A 518 -7.40 -9.24 1.79
CA LEU A 518 -8.24 -8.36 0.97
C LEU A 518 -8.85 -9.12 -0.22
N GLN A 519 -8.07 -9.99 -0.88
CA GLN A 519 -8.55 -10.88 -1.94
C GLN A 519 -9.62 -11.85 -1.43
N THR A 520 -9.45 -12.39 -0.21
CA THR A 520 -10.46 -13.25 0.42
C THR A 520 -11.76 -12.48 0.67
N ARG A 521 -11.69 -11.25 1.19
CA ARG A 521 -12.86 -10.38 1.36
C ARG A 521 -13.55 -10.04 0.04
N TYR A 522 -12.76 -9.75 -1.01
CA TYR A 522 -13.29 -9.48 -2.35
C TYR A 522 -14.02 -10.69 -2.95
N ASN A 523 -13.45 -11.89 -2.82
CA ASN A 523 -14.09 -13.13 -3.27
C ASN A 523 -15.39 -13.40 -2.49
N ASN A 524 -15.42 -13.16 -1.19
CA ASN A 524 -16.63 -13.30 -0.38
C ASN A 524 -17.73 -12.29 -0.78
N LEU A 525 -17.35 -11.05 -1.11
CA LEU A 525 -18.28 -10.03 -1.61
C LEU A 525 -18.91 -10.40 -2.97
N ILE A 526 -18.18 -11.12 -3.83
CA ILE A 526 -18.76 -11.68 -5.07
C ILE A 526 -19.83 -12.72 -4.72
N ILE A 527 -19.53 -13.68 -3.84
CA ILE A 527 -20.47 -14.73 -3.42
C ILE A 527 -21.73 -14.12 -2.76
N GLU A 528 -21.56 -13.08 -1.94
CA GLU A 528 -22.66 -12.35 -1.30
C GLU A 528 -23.50 -11.55 -2.31
N SER A 529 -22.87 -11.00 -3.35
CA SER A 529 -23.54 -10.37 -4.50
C SER A 529 -24.32 -11.38 -5.35
N ASP A 530 -23.79 -12.59 -5.57
CA ASP A 530 -24.45 -13.65 -6.35
C ASP A 530 -25.67 -14.22 -5.60
N ASP A 531 -25.59 -14.36 -4.26
CA ASP A 531 -26.75 -14.72 -3.43
C ASP A 531 -27.82 -13.61 -3.43
N LEU A 532 -27.40 -12.33 -3.32
CA LEU A 532 -28.31 -11.18 -3.47
C LEU A 532 -29.00 -11.14 -4.84
N GLN A 533 -28.26 -11.39 -5.94
CA GLN A 533 -28.83 -11.48 -7.28
C GLN A 533 -29.80 -12.66 -7.41
N THR A 534 -29.49 -13.80 -6.78
CA THR A 534 -30.37 -14.98 -6.74
C THR A 534 -31.67 -14.67 -5.99
N ARG A 535 -31.60 -14.01 -4.82
CA ARG A 535 -32.77 -13.55 -4.07
C ARG A 535 -33.61 -12.54 -4.85
N TYR A 536 -32.97 -11.59 -5.55
CA TYR A 536 -33.65 -10.61 -6.40
C TYR A 536 -34.40 -11.29 -7.55
N ASN A 537 -33.79 -12.28 -8.20
CA ASN A 537 -34.44 -13.05 -9.27
C ASN A 537 -35.65 -13.83 -8.72
N ASN A 538 -35.53 -14.47 -7.55
CA ASN A 538 -36.63 -15.18 -6.91
C ASN A 538 -37.79 -14.24 -6.52
N LEU A 539 -37.49 -13.07 -5.95
CA LEU A 539 -38.49 -12.03 -5.65
C LEU A 539 -39.16 -11.48 -6.91
N THR A 540 -38.46 -11.44 -8.04
CA THR A 540 -39.03 -11.04 -9.34
C THR A 540 -40.03 -12.09 -9.83
N ILE A 541 -39.69 -13.37 -9.75
CA ILE A 541 -40.59 -14.49 -10.08
C ILE A 541 -41.81 -14.52 -9.16
N GLU A 542 -41.62 -14.34 -7.84
CA GLU A 542 -42.71 -14.28 -6.86
C GLU A 542 -43.66 -13.10 -7.12
N ARG A 543 -43.12 -11.93 -7.50
CA ARG A 543 -43.89 -10.77 -7.93
C ARG A 543 -44.68 -11.04 -9.23
N GLU A 544 -44.12 -11.74 -10.20
CA GLU A 544 -44.81 -12.12 -11.44
C GLU A 544 -45.91 -13.16 -11.20
N LEU A 545 -45.70 -14.10 -10.27
CA LEU A 545 -46.71 -15.05 -9.82
C LEU A 545 -47.87 -14.35 -9.11
N LEU A 546 -47.56 -13.41 -8.21
CA LEU A 546 -48.57 -12.57 -7.54
C LEU A 546 -49.34 -11.69 -8.54
N LEU A 547 -48.66 -11.13 -9.55
CA LEU A 547 -49.33 -10.35 -10.60
C LEU A 547 -50.29 -11.23 -11.42
N THR A 548 -49.89 -12.47 -11.73
CA THR A 548 -50.77 -13.46 -12.39
C THR A 548 -51.99 -13.77 -11.53
N ASN A 549 -51.81 -14.11 -10.25
CA ASN A 549 -52.91 -14.36 -9.32
C ASN A 549 -53.86 -13.16 -9.20
N CYS A 550 -53.35 -11.93 -9.19
CA CYS A 550 -54.18 -10.72 -9.17
C CYS A 550 -54.98 -10.54 -10.47
N ASN A 551 -54.43 -10.89 -11.63
CA ASN A 551 -55.15 -10.86 -12.91
C ASN A 551 -56.25 -11.94 -12.93
N ASP A 552 -55.97 -13.15 -12.45
CA ASP A 552 -56.94 -14.25 -12.37
C ASP A 552 -58.09 -13.92 -11.41
N LEU A 553 -57.79 -13.35 -10.24
CA LEU A 553 -58.80 -12.84 -9.29
C LEU A 553 -59.62 -11.67 -9.86
N THR A 554 -59.02 -10.81 -10.69
CA THR A 554 -59.74 -9.75 -11.39
C THR A 554 -60.71 -10.35 -12.41
N LEU A 555 -60.28 -11.36 -13.18
CA LEU A 555 -61.12 -12.07 -14.13
C LEU A 555 -62.25 -12.86 -13.45
N GLU A 556 -62.01 -13.48 -12.30
CA GLU A 556 -63.05 -14.12 -11.49
C GLU A 556 -64.04 -13.09 -10.93
N ASN A 557 -63.56 -11.94 -10.46
CA ASN A 557 -64.42 -10.84 -10.01
C ASN A 557 -65.28 -10.28 -11.14
N ASP A 558 -64.75 -10.11 -12.35
CA ASP A 558 -65.53 -9.67 -13.53
C ASP A 558 -66.59 -10.71 -13.94
N GLN A 559 -66.28 -12.00 -13.81
CA GLN A 559 -67.27 -13.07 -13.99
C GLN A 559 -68.36 -13.05 -12.91
N LEU A 560 -68.00 -12.81 -11.63
CA LEU A 560 -68.95 -12.67 -10.53
C LEU A 560 -69.82 -11.42 -10.70
N GLN A 561 -69.25 -10.29 -11.10
CA GLN A 561 -69.99 -9.06 -11.43
C GLN A 561 -70.96 -9.29 -12.60
N THR A 562 -70.54 -10.04 -13.62
CA THR A 562 -71.41 -10.43 -14.74
C THR A 562 -72.57 -11.32 -14.27
N ARG A 563 -72.30 -12.31 -13.40
CA ARG A 563 -73.35 -13.15 -12.79
C ARG A 563 -74.31 -12.34 -11.91
N TYR A 564 -73.80 -11.40 -11.12
CA TYR A 564 -74.61 -10.50 -10.30
C TYR A 564 -75.51 -9.59 -11.15
N ASN A 565 -74.97 -9.01 -12.22
CA ASN A 565 -75.75 -8.21 -13.17
C ASN A 565 -76.87 -9.05 -13.83
N ASN A 566 -76.57 -10.30 -14.22
CA ASN A 566 -77.58 -11.21 -14.76
C ASN A 566 -78.65 -11.59 -13.72
N LEU A 567 -78.25 -11.84 -12.48
CA LEU A 567 -79.18 -12.16 -11.38
C LEU A 567 -80.12 -10.99 -11.06
N ASN A 568 -79.63 -9.74 -11.14
CA ASN A 568 -80.49 -8.56 -11.03
C ASN A 568 -81.48 -8.46 -12.21
N ILE A 569 -81.05 -8.80 -13.43
CA ILE A 569 -81.94 -8.84 -14.60
C ILE A 569 -83.01 -9.95 -14.43
N GLU A 570 -82.66 -11.10 -13.88
CA GLU A 570 -83.63 -12.16 -13.52
C GLU A 570 -84.57 -11.70 -12.39
N GLN A 571 -84.07 -10.95 -11.41
CA GLN A 571 -84.88 -10.36 -10.33
C GLN A 571 -85.87 -9.31 -10.87
N ASP A 572 -85.46 -8.43 -11.79
CA ASP A 572 -86.33 -7.44 -12.43
C ASP A 572 -87.41 -8.11 -13.30
N GLN A 573 -87.07 -9.22 -13.97
CA GLN A 573 -88.04 -10.05 -14.71
C GLN A 573 -89.02 -10.75 -13.76
N LEU A 574 -88.54 -11.28 -12.62
CA LEU A 574 -89.38 -11.88 -11.58
C LEU A 574 -90.31 -10.84 -10.94
N GLN A 575 -89.82 -9.63 -10.64
CA GLN A 575 -90.65 -8.52 -10.16
C GLN A 575 -91.72 -8.14 -11.19
N THR A 576 -91.33 -7.98 -12.46
CA THR A 576 -92.27 -7.73 -13.57
C THR A 576 -93.33 -8.83 -13.71
N SER A 577 -92.99 -10.08 -13.39
CA SER A 577 -93.93 -11.22 -13.38
C SER A 577 -94.86 -11.18 -12.16
N TYR A 578 -94.32 -10.86 -10.98
CA TYR A 578 -95.06 -10.69 -9.74
C TYR A 578 -96.07 -9.53 -9.82
N ASP A 579 -95.68 -8.40 -10.43
CA ASP A 579 -96.55 -7.24 -10.63
C ASP A 579 -97.72 -7.58 -11.57
N LYS A 580 -97.46 -8.34 -12.65
CA LYS A 580 -98.52 -8.86 -13.53
C LYS A 580 -99.47 -9.81 -12.81
N LEU A 581 -98.94 -10.75 -12.02
CA LEU A 581 -99.74 -11.65 -11.20
C LEU A 581 -100.56 -10.90 -10.13
N THR A 582 -100.02 -9.81 -9.60
CA THR A 582 -100.73 -8.93 -8.65
C THR A 582 -101.90 -8.21 -9.34
N ILE A 583 -101.68 -7.64 -10.53
CA ILE A 583 -102.72 -7.02 -11.36
C ILE A 583 -103.81 -8.04 -11.74
N GLU A 584 -103.43 -9.25 -12.15
CA GLU A 584 -104.38 -10.31 -12.49
C GLU A 584 -105.16 -10.81 -11.27
N ASN A 585 -104.52 -10.90 -10.11
CA ASN A 585 -105.18 -11.24 -8.84
C ASN A 585 -106.16 -10.15 -8.37
N ASP A 586 -105.81 -8.87 -8.47
CA ASP A 586 -106.75 -7.77 -8.17
C ASP A 586 -107.90 -7.69 -9.20
N HIS A 587 -107.65 -8.06 -10.46
CA HIS A 587 -108.71 -8.21 -11.47
C HIS A 587 -109.64 -9.41 -11.15
N LEU A 588 -109.09 -10.55 -10.73
CA LEU A 588 -109.86 -11.71 -10.25
C LEU A 588 -110.66 -11.39 -8.98
N ARG A 589 -110.06 -10.64 -8.05
CA ARG A 589 -110.71 -10.16 -6.82
C ARG A 589 -111.84 -9.17 -7.13
N THR A 590 -111.64 -8.28 -8.09
CA THR A 590 -112.70 -7.39 -8.60
C THR A 590 -113.84 -8.19 -9.22
N ARG A 591 -113.52 -9.21 -10.02
CA ARG A 591 -114.52 -10.14 -10.59
C ARG A 591 -115.26 -10.94 -9.53
N TYR A 592 -114.57 -11.39 -8.47
CA TYR A 592 -115.16 -12.08 -7.32
C TYR A 592 -116.13 -11.18 -6.56
N ASN A 593 -115.74 -9.92 -6.29
CA ASN A 593 -116.61 -8.92 -5.67
C ASN A 593 -117.86 -8.67 -6.53
N ASN A 594 -117.72 -8.54 -7.85
CA ASN A 594 -118.85 -8.38 -8.76
C ASN A 594 -119.80 -9.59 -8.72
N VAL A 595 -119.28 -10.82 -8.75
CA VAL A 595 -120.09 -12.04 -8.61
C VAL A 595 -120.78 -12.11 -7.24
N THR A 596 -120.15 -11.61 -6.18
CA THR A 596 -120.75 -11.51 -4.84
C THR A 596 -121.92 -10.51 -4.85
N ILE A 597 -121.77 -9.36 -5.51
CA ILE A 597 -122.84 -8.36 -5.69
C ILE A 597 -123.98 -8.93 -6.55
N GLU A 598 -123.69 -9.65 -7.63
CA GLU A 598 -124.69 -10.35 -8.45
C GLU A 598 -125.43 -11.41 -7.61
N GLN A 599 -124.74 -12.13 -6.74
CA GLN A 599 -125.31 -13.13 -5.84
C GLN A 599 -126.19 -12.48 -4.74
N GLU A 600 -125.80 -11.34 -4.18
CA GLU A 600 -126.63 -10.54 -3.25
C GLU A 600 -127.89 -9.98 -3.96
N GLN A 601 -127.76 -9.49 -5.19
CA GLN A 601 -128.90 -9.05 -6.01
C GLN A 601 -129.86 -10.21 -6.30
N LEU A 602 -129.34 -11.39 -6.65
CA LEU A 602 -130.13 -12.59 -6.89
C LEU A 602 -130.81 -13.09 -5.60
N GLN A 603 -130.13 -13.02 -4.45
CA GLN A 603 -130.72 -13.36 -3.14
C GLN A 603 -131.83 -12.39 -2.76
N ASN A 604 -131.68 -11.09 -3.02
CA ASN A 604 -132.73 -10.09 -2.77
C ASN A 604 -133.93 -10.27 -3.70
N SER A 605 -133.69 -10.63 -4.97
CA SER A 605 -134.75 -11.01 -5.93
C SER A 605 -135.51 -12.27 -5.46
N TYR A 606 -134.78 -13.31 -5.03
CA TYR A 606 -135.35 -14.54 -4.47
C TYR A 606 -136.17 -14.30 -3.19
N ASN A 607 -135.67 -13.44 -2.28
CA ASN A 607 -136.40 -13.03 -1.08
C ASN A 607 -137.69 -12.27 -1.42
N THR A 608 -137.68 -11.43 -2.46
CA THR A 608 -138.87 -10.73 -2.97
C THR A 608 -139.89 -11.74 -3.52
N MET A 609 -139.44 -12.71 -4.31
CA MET A 609 -140.28 -13.77 -4.89
C MET A 609 -140.90 -14.69 -3.81
N ILE A 610 -140.22 -14.87 -2.66
CA ILE A 610 -140.79 -15.52 -1.47
C ILE A 610 -141.93 -14.69 -0.86
N LEU A 611 -141.77 -13.37 -0.74
CA LEU A 611 -142.82 -12.49 -0.21
C LEU A 611 -144.05 -12.47 -1.14
N GLU A 612 -143.85 -12.45 -2.45
CA GLU A 612 -144.94 -12.56 -3.44
C GLU A 612 -145.66 -13.92 -3.35
N ARG A 613 -144.91 -15.03 -3.22
CA ARG A 613 -145.47 -16.37 -2.97
C ARG A 613 -146.35 -16.38 -1.73
N ASP A 614 -145.88 -15.81 -0.62
CA ASP A 614 -146.59 -15.87 0.66
C ASP A 614 -147.85 -14.98 0.66
N GLN A 615 -147.81 -13.84 -0.05
CA GLN A 615 -149.01 -13.05 -0.34
C GLN A 615 -150.03 -13.83 -1.19
N LEU A 616 -149.59 -14.50 -2.26
CA LEU A 616 -150.45 -15.34 -3.10
C LEU A 616 -151.03 -16.52 -2.30
N GLN A 617 -150.25 -17.16 -1.44
CA GLN A 617 -150.70 -18.27 -0.59
C GLN A 617 -151.75 -17.80 0.43
N SER A 618 -151.58 -16.60 1.01
CA SER A 618 -152.61 -15.98 1.85
C SER A 618 -153.90 -15.69 1.07
N CYS A 619 -153.78 -15.19 -0.17
CA CYS A 619 -154.94 -14.94 -1.04
C CYS A 619 -155.69 -16.25 -1.36
N CYS A 620 -154.97 -17.31 -1.73
CA CYS A 620 -155.55 -18.63 -1.96
C CYS A 620 -156.25 -19.21 -0.72
N SER A 621 -155.74 -18.95 0.50
CA SER A 621 -156.40 -19.40 1.73
C SER A 621 -157.76 -18.72 1.95
N ASN A 622 -157.89 -17.42 1.68
CA ASN A 622 -159.15 -16.69 1.76
C ASN A 622 -160.18 -17.23 0.75
N VAL A 623 -159.78 -17.37 -0.53
CA VAL A 623 -160.65 -17.90 -1.60
C VAL A 623 -161.09 -19.35 -1.31
N THR A 624 -160.24 -20.14 -0.63
CA THR A 624 -160.59 -21.51 -0.21
C THR A 624 -161.69 -21.50 0.87
N ILE A 625 -161.63 -20.57 1.83
CA ILE A 625 -162.65 -20.41 2.88
C ILE A 625 -163.99 -19.99 2.26
N GLU A 626 -163.99 -19.02 1.34
CA GLU A 626 -165.21 -18.57 0.63
C GLU A 626 -165.85 -19.73 -0.17
N ARG A 627 -165.03 -20.50 -0.90
CA ARG A 627 -165.48 -21.67 -1.67
C ARG A 627 -166.21 -22.69 -0.80
N ASP A 628 -165.67 -23.00 0.37
CA ASP A 628 -166.19 -24.08 1.23
C ASP A 628 -167.46 -23.66 1.99
N GLN A 629 -167.62 -22.36 2.30
CA GLN A 629 -168.89 -21.78 2.73
C GLN A 629 -169.96 -21.90 1.62
N LEU A 630 -169.61 -21.53 0.38
CA LEU A 630 -170.50 -21.62 -0.79
C LEU A 630 -170.93 -23.07 -1.10
N HIS A 631 -170.00 -24.03 -1.04
CA HIS A 631 -170.30 -25.45 -1.23
C HIS A 631 -171.27 -26.00 -0.16
N THR A 632 -171.13 -25.55 1.08
CA THR A 632 -172.02 -25.93 2.18
C THR A 632 -173.44 -25.41 1.96
N SER A 633 -173.59 -24.14 1.55
CA SER A 633 -174.89 -23.57 1.19
C SER A 633 -175.55 -24.29 0.01
N TYR A 634 -174.77 -24.62 -1.04
CA TYR A 634 -175.26 -25.32 -2.23
C TYR A 634 -175.84 -26.70 -1.91
N LYS A 635 -175.23 -27.46 -0.98
CA LYS A 635 -175.75 -28.76 -0.53
C LYS A 635 -177.12 -28.67 0.13
N HIS A 636 -177.37 -27.64 0.94
CA HIS A 636 -178.65 -27.47 1.63
C HIS A 636 -179.81 -27.25 0.65
N LEU A 637 -179.65 -26.27 -0.25
CA LEU A 637 -180.66 -25.91 -1.27
C LEU A 637 -180.93 -27.06 -2.26
N THR A 638 -179.95 -27.94 -2.49
CA THR A 638 -180.11 -29.09 -3.38
C THR A 638 -181.10 -30.12 -2.81
N ALA A 639 -181.05 -30.40 -1.50
CA ALA A 639 -181.96 -31.34 -0.85
C ALA A 639 -183.41 -30.81 -0.77
N GLU A 640 -183.55 -29.51 -0.52
CA GLU A 640 -184.84 -28.82 -0.41
C GLU A 640 -185.62 -28.80 -1.75
N ARG A 641 -184.91 -28.61 -2.87
CA ARG A 641 -185.44 -28.72 -4.23
C ARG A 641 -186.05 -30.10 -4.51
N ASP A 642 -185.35 -31.16 -4.12
CA ASP A 642 -185.70 -32.53 -4.52
C ASP A 642 -186.91 -33.08 -3.75
N HIS A 643 -187.22 -32.53 -2.58
CA HIS A 643 -188.48 -32.77 -1.89
C HIS A 643 -189.66 -32.18 -2.69
N LEU A 644 -189.62 -30.87 -2.94
CA LEU A 644 -190.69 -30.12 -3.62
C LEU A 644 -191.00 -30.61 -5.03
N LYS A 645 -190.05 -31.30 -5.70
CA LYS A 645 -190.26 -31.85 -7.04
C LYS A 645 -191.18 -33.07 -7.05
N ASN A 646 -191.07 -33.97 -6.06
CA ASN A 646 -191.93 -35.16 -6.00
C ASN A 646 -193.40 -34.77 -5.77
N ASP A 647 -193.63 -33.82 -4.86
CA ASP A 647 -194.96 -33.34 -4.48
C ASP A 647 -195.77 -32.80 -5.69
N ILE A 648 -195.08 -32.26 -6.70
CA ILE A 648 -195.70 -31.69 -7.92
C ILE A 648 -196.07 -32.78 -8.95
N GLU A 649 -195.30 -33.86 -9.05
CA GLU A 649 -195.52 -34.90 -10.07
C GLU A 649 -196.75 -35.76 -9.76
N GLU A 650 -197.09 -35.97 -8.48
CA GLU A 650 -198.30 -36.70 -8.07
C GLU A 650 -199.61 -35.93 -8.38
N PHE A 651 -199.64 -34.62 -8.12
CA PHE A 651 -200.81 -33.76 -8.39
C PHE A 651 -201.24 -33.74 -9.87
N GLN A 652 -200.31 -33.91 -10.82
CA GLN A 652 -200.62 -33.93 -12.25
C GLN A 652 -201.29 -35.23 -12.73
N SER A 653 -201.30 -36.28 -11.90
CA SER A 653 -201.99 -37.55 -12.18
C SER A 653 -203.50 -37.41 -11.99
N LEU A 654 -203.92 -36.90 -10.83
CA LEU A 654 -205.31 -36.95 -10.37
C LEU A 654 -206.28 -36.09 -11.19
N SER A 655 -205.85 -34.94 -11.71
CA SER A 655 -206.73 -34.04 -12.49
C SER A 655 -207.20 -34.65 -13.82
N LYS A 656 -206.48 -35.63 -14.37
CA LYS A 656 -206.88 -36.35 -15.60
C LYS A 656 -208.04 -37.33 -15.40
N LEU A 657 -208.37 -37.67 -14.15
CA LEU A 657 -209.45 -38.59 -13.79
C LEU A 657 -210.77 -37.88 -13.45
N GLY A 658 -210.85 -36.56 -13.65
CA GLY A 658 -212.09 -35.78 -13.46
C GLY A 658 -212.38 -35.35 -12.02
N TRP A 659 -211.40 -35.45 -11.13
CA TRP A 659 -211.49 -34.89 -9.76
C TRP A 659 -211.17 -33.39 -9.76
N ILE A 660 -211.94 -32.62 -9.01
CA ILE A 660 -211.77 -31.18 -8.85
C ILE A 660 -211.17 -30.91 -7.46
N TYR A 661 -210.04 -30.23 -7.40
CA TYR A 661 -209.44 -29.76 -6.15
C TYR A 661 -210.09 -28.45 -5.69
N PHE A 662 -210.53 -28.38 -4.44
CA PHE A 662 -210.99 -27.15 -3.81
C PHE A 662 -210.69 -27.17 -2.31
N ASN A 663 -209.99 -26.13 -1.83
CA ASN A 663 -209.70 -25.91 -0.41
C ASN A 663 -209.17 -27.17 0.33
N SER A 664 -208.07 -27.73 -0.19
CA SER A 664 -207.39 -28.95 0.31
C SER A 664 -208.10 -30.30 0.13
N ASN A 665 -209.34 -30.33 -0.34
CA ASN A 665 -210.09 -31.55 -0.64
C ASN A 665 -210.25 -31.80 -2.15
N LEU A 666 -210.51 -33.06 -2.52
CA LEU A 666 -210.80 -33.50 -3.89
C LEU A 666 -212.26 -33.97 -3.99
N TYR A 667 -213.00 -33.41 -4.96
CA TYR A 667 -214.43 -33.68 -5.16
C TYR A 667 -214.65 -34.32 -6.53
N TYR A 668 -215.54 -35.31 -6.59
CA TYR A 668 -216.01 -35.93 -7.82
C TYR A 668 -217.52 -35.73 -7.97
N ILE A 669 -217.95 -35.20 -9.12
CA ILE A 669 -219.37 -34.95 -9.41
C ILE A 669 -219.85 -35.98 -10.41
N SER A 670 -220.66 -36.93 -9.94
CA SER A 670 -221.26 -37.96 -10.77
C SER A 670 -222.11 -37.36 -11.89
N THR A 671 -221.90 -37.85 -13.12
CA THR A 671 -222.78 -37.60 -14.27
C THR A 671 -224.05 -38.47 -14.24
N GLU A 672 -224.07 -39.53 -13.44
CA GLU A 672 -225.21 -40.43 -13.25
C GLU A 672 -226.08 -40.02 -12.04
N LYS A 673 -227.39 -40.12 -12.20
CA LYS A 673 -228.37 -39.94 -11.11
C LYS A 673 -228.78 -41.29 -10.53
N LYS A 674 -228.41 -41.53 -9.27
CA LYS A 674 -228.79 -42.72 -8.49
C LYS A 674 -229.63 -42.32 -7.27
N ARG A 675 -230.17 -43.27 -6.51
CA ARG A 675 -230.81 -43.00 -5.21
C ARG A 675 -229.72 -42.69 -4.16
N TRP A 676 -230.05 -41.96 -3.09
CA TRP A 676 -229.06 -41.49 -2.10
C TRP A 676 -228.10 -42.59 -1.61
N THR A 677 -228.61 -43.77 -1.25
CA THR A 677 -227.81 -44.92 -0.82
C THR A 677 -226.88 -45.48 -1.91
N GLU A 678 -227.33 -45.47 -3.16
CA GLU A 678 -226.58 -45.93 -4.33
C GLU A 678 -225.50 -44.90 -4.70
N SER A 679 -225.77 -43.60 -4.56
CA SER A 679 -224.77 -42.53 -4.71
C SER A 679 -223.72 -42.58 -3.60
N ARG A 680 -224.09 -42.89 -2.36
CA ARG A 680 -223.13 -43.08 -1.26
C ARG A 680 -222.17 -44.25 -1.55
N GLN A 681 -222.71 -45.34 -2.08
CA GLN A 681 -221.91 -46.50 -2.48
C GLN A 681 -220.97 -46.16 -3.66
N ASP A 682 -221.44 -45.42 -4.67
CA ASP A 682 -220.61 -44.97 -5.81
C ASP A 682 -219.44 -44.07 -5.38
N CYS A 683 -219.65 -43.17 -4.42
CA CYS A 683 -218.55 -42.38 -3.83
C CYS A 683 -217.52 -43.27 -3.11
N ARG A 684 -217.98 -44.28 -2.36
CA ARG A 684 -217.13 -45.23 -1.62
C ARG A 684 -216.32 -46.16 -2.52
N GLU A 685 -216.91 -46.62 -3.62
CA GLU A 685 -216.22 -47.40 -4.66
C GLU A 685 -215.15 -46.57 -5.40
N ARG A 686 -215.18 -45.23 -5.29
CA ARG A 686 -214.15 -44.30 -5.77
C ARG A 686 -213.17 -43.84 -4.68
N GLY A 687 -213.26 -44.36 -3.46
CA GLY A 687 -212.37 -43.98 -2.34
C GLY A 687 -212.75 -42.70 -1.59
N ALA A 688 -214.00 -42.21 -1.75
CA ALA A 688 -214.54 -41.05 -1.04
C ALA A 688 -215.83 -41.44 -0.26
N ASP A 689 -216.61 -40.46 0.19
CA ASP A 689 -218.00 -40.65 0.66
C ASP A 689 -218.86 -39.51 0.08
N LEU A 690 -220.18 -39.52 0.30
CA LEU A 690 -221.02 -38.37 -0.07
C LEU A 690 -220.57 -37.12 0.71
N VAL A 691 -220.50 -35.96 0.03
CA VAL A 691 -219.90 -34.75 0.60
C VAL A 691 -220.58 -34.31 1.90
N ILE A 692 -219.78 -34.21 2.96
CA ILE A 692 -220.08 -33.50 4.20
C ILE A 692 -219.65 -32.05 3.97
N ILE A 693 -220.49 -31.09 4.32
CA ILE A 693 -220.23 -29.67 4.03
C ILE A 693 -219.92 -28.95 5.34
N ASN A 694 -218.65 -28.54 5.49
CA ASN A 694 -218.06 -28.03 6.72
C ASN A 694 -217.91 -26.50 6.73
N SER A 695 -218.10 -25.84 5.59
CA SER A 695 -217.96 -24.38 5.44
C SER A 695 -218.99 -23.80 4.47
N ARG A 696 -219.25 -22.49 4.57
CA ARG A 696 -220.16 -21.80 3.64
C ARG A 696 -219.57 -21.76 2.23
N GLU A 697 -218.26 -21.62 2.14
CA GLU A 697 -217.48 -21.56 0.92
C GLU A 697 -217.54 -22.90 0.17
N GLU A 698 -217.52 -24.02 0.89
CA GLU A 698 -217.76 -25.38 0.37
C GLU A 698 -219.22 -25.57 -0.04
N GLN A 699 -220.19 -25.08 0.73
CA GLN A 699 -221.62 -25.09 0.36
C GLN A 699 -221.87 -24.33 -0.95
N GLU A 700 -221.25 -23.16 -1.12
CA GLU A 700 -221.32 -22.35 -2.34
C GLU A 700 -220.59 -23.01 -3.51
N PHE A 701 -219.44 -23.64 -3.27
CA PHE A 701 -218.73 -24.43 -4.28
C PHE A 701 -219.57 -25.60 -4.79
N ILE A 702 -220.21 -26.39 -3.91
CA ILE A 702 -221.10 -27.48 -4.32
C ILE A 702 -222.30 -26.94 -5.11
N ASN A 703 -222.99 -25.91 -4.58
CA ASN A 703 -224.16 -25.30 -5.24
C ASN A 703 -223.85 -24.70 -6.61
N LYS A 704 -222.63 -24.20 -6.81
CA LYS A 704 -222.14 -23.66 -8.09
C LYS A 704 -221.90 -24.75 -9.13
N ASN A 705 -221.38 -25.91 -8.72
CA ASN A 705 -221.03 -26.99 -9.64
C ASN A 705 -222.15 -28.02 -9.85
N SER A 706 -223.11 -28.16 -8.93
CA SER A 706 -224.38 -28.87 -9.18
C SER A 706 -225.55 -28.29 -8.38
N ARG A 707 -226.67 -28.04 -9.05
CA ARG A 707 -227.91 -27.53 -8.44
C ARG A 707 -228.85 -28.63 -7.90
N THR A 708 -228.60 -29.89 -8.25
CA THR A 708 -229.38 -31.04 -7.79
C THR A 708 -228.47 -32.27 -7.68
N ALA A 709 -227.72 -32.35 -6.59
CA ALA A 709 -226.90 -33.50 -6.23
C ALA A 709 -227.35 -34.06 -4.87
N TRP A 710 -227.08 -35.34 -4.61
CA TRP A 710 -227.12 -35.83 -3.24
C TRP A 710 -225.89 -35.32 -2.48
N ILE A 711 -226.10 -34.90 -1.24
CA ILE A 711 -225.06 -34.60 -0.25
C ILE A 711 -225.14 -35.62 0.87
N GLY A 712 -224.14 -35.66 1.75
CA GLY A 712 -224.03 -36.66 2.81
C GLY A 712 -225.04 -36.53 3.96
N LEU A 713 -226.20 -35.91 3.78
CA LEU A 713 -227.15 -35.60 4.84
C LEU A 713 -228.43 -36.45 4.74
N ASN A 714 -228.91 -37.00 5.87
CA ASN A 714 -230.15 -37.80 5.94
C ASN A 714 -230.72 -37.87 7.38
N ASP A 715 -232.00 -38.23 7.53
CA ASP A 715 -232.71 -38.37 8.82
C ASP A 715 -233.36 -39.77 9.00
N ARG A 716 -232.86 -40.80 8.29
CA ARG A 716 -233.48 -42.14 8.23
C ARG A 716 -233.63 -42.88 9.56
N ASP A 717 -232.77 -42.61 10.55
CA ASP A 717 -232.83 -43.26 11.86
C ASP A 717 -234.01 -42.76 12.70
N ARG A 718 -234.36 -41.49 12.53
CA ARG A 718 -235.41 -40.76 13.24
C ARG A 718 -235.81 -39.54 12.42
N GLU A 719 -237.04 -39.55 11.93
CA GLU A 719 -237.64 -38.43 11.19
C GLU A 719 -237.38 -37.09 11.91
N ASN A 720 -236.84 -36.10 11.20
CA ASN A 720 -236.39 -34.78 11.70
C ASN A 720 -235.04 -34.75 12.47
N GLU A 721 -234.39 -35.87 12.81
CA GLU A 721 -233.02 -35.89 13.37
C GLU A 721 -231.98 -36.05 12.24
N TRP A 722 -231.69 -34.96 11.53
CA TRP A 722 -230.73 -34.95 10.43
C TRP A 722 -229.28 -35.16 10.89
N LYS A 723 -228.59 -36.09 10.24
CA LYS A 723 -227.15 -36.40 10.43
C LYS A 723 -226.40 -36.47 9.11
N TRP A 724 -225.11 -36.20 9.19
CA TRP A 724 -224.14 -36.43 8.13
C TRP A 724 -223.73 -37.92 8.03
N VAL A 725 -223.01 -38.26 6.97
CA VAL A 725 -222.56 -39.63 6.66
C VAL A 725 -221.47 -40.16 7.61
N ASP A 726 -220.84 -39.31 8.41
CA ASP A 726 -219.90 -39.66 9.49
C ASP A 726 -220.58 -39.74 10.88
N ASP A 727 -221.91 -39.85 10.89
CA ASP A 727 -222.78 -39.86 12.07
C ASP A 727 -222.80 -38.55 12.89
N THR A 728 -222.14 -37.46 12.42
CA THR A 728 -222.25 -36.15 13.09
C THR A 728 -223.64 -35.53 12.90
N PRO A 729 -224.25 -34.91 13.93
CA PRO A 729 -225.54 -34.27 13.82
C PRO A 729 -225.44 -32.94 13.02
N LEU A 730 -226.51 -32.56 12.33
CA LEU A 730 -226.58 -31.27 11.64
C LEU A 730 -226.55 -30.11 12.65
N SER A 731 -225.43 -29.39 12.71
CA SER A 731 -225.36 -28.08 13.36
C SER A 731 -226.21 -27.05 12.62
N THR A 732 -227.04 -26.30 13.35
CA THR A 732 -227.95 -25.27 12.82
C THR A 732 -227.36 -23.87 12.86
#